data_AF-A0A7L5T4T0-F1
#
_entry.id   AF-A0A7L5T4T0-F1
#
_cell.length_a   1.000
_cell.length_b   1.000
_cell.length_c   1.000
_cell.angle_alpha   90.00
_cell.angle_beta   90.00
_cell.angle_gamma   90.00
#
_symmetry.space_group_name_H-M   'P 1'
#
loop_
_entity.id
_entity.type
_entity.pdbx_description
1 polymer ?
#
loop_
_entity_poly.entity_id
_entity_poly.type
_entity_poly.pdbx_seq_one_letter_code
_entity_poly.pdbx_strand_id
1 'polypeptide(L)'
;MPSSPPSGGHTASLAPGFWAAACSVRERLGPSHPSPDPADPALAAARLAGWQALAPFRGPEERFTDGLRAVGVTAPLLHRLLGEDPAALADRLPGPPAWAQRVRSAHLTPHQAGEEPLPGLLRVAEPLVRQARARLHEELSGLGPLPAELDGLYEALRASVPVNRLAVLLKPTMILEINVARVQGRLASGQTGDERYALFVDSLSTPEEQHRLWTEYPVLARCVAELLDGWVADRIRFARHLRDDLDALCGHLLSGDRPGGVAALRFGHGDVHRRGRSVCRVDFRDAPPVFYKPRSLAVDEQFTRLVHRFNEDSPYALRTPRTLTRADHGWAECVTARPCATAPGVAGFYWRTGALLALVHALRGTDFHQENIIAAGEHPVLVDLEALLHPTAPRKAQPGTQPGTQPDADRDGAEEPARAALRESVRATALLPAKVVLDGAAAGAGAADYSGLNGAADQPSVVPVPVEKNTGTDEVHIVWEHVRTPGAENRPRLPDGTYARPADHTADMLAGFRHGYDWISARRAELLAPGGPVAGFARAPVRFLPRASFVYAKVLTESMHPDFLRDALERERSTARLCAGRHAGPAGEAVVRAEMDAVLRGDIPLFEALPGSRKLLLDDGRWVPGFFGEPALSAVRRRIEAMSDEDRAFQERIIAGSFADGVDVSLLETPPARRRRTRVRHADPGELVAAATDIGDRVRRLAIVRDGRIGWIAPQPVAHGVWDLAPLGEDLYAGLSGIGLFLARLGRISGQQRFASLALDVADEVVRRVRARAAAPGATGRATAGNGTDHDDIGAFGSWMGPLYFLAHLDRLHGGTPHLAAVREPVLSAAERALGGTKAFDVVGGSAGCALVLLALDDAGLDVDGRAAALARRTARHLVTGAVPGGTGRSLAWPHHRIDSARPLTGFAHGTAGIVTALARLASVAPGEGCAAAVAGGLAYDTEVFDAGAGNWPDFRGEAPSPFRSLWCHGAAGIGMSRLDLIGRPGTDGREAELAADAMVALRPDATGHEADTEAHRLTGRGSDSMCHGDLGNLELVLLAERTGRIRPGRLMRSLGEKLDAAAEGDWVCGSPTRSETPGLMTGLAGVGHQLLRCACPDQVPSVLLLHPPLPDHS
;
A
#
# COMPACT_ATOMS: atom_id res chain seq x y z
N MET A 1 -52.92 24.77 20.91
CA MET A 1 -53.83 24.40 22.01
C MET A 1 -53.23 23.18 22.69
N PRO A 2 -52.71 23.27 23.92
CA PRO A 2 -52.04 22.15 24.58
C PRO A 2 -53.08 21.27 25.29
N SER A 3 -53.13 20.00 24.96
CA SER A 3 -53.82 18.99 25.77
C SER A 3 -52.85 18.49 26.86
N SER A 4 -53.25 18.67 28.12
CA SER A 4 -52.57 18.21 29.33
C SER A 4 -52.17 16.72 29.29
N PRO A 5 -51.11 16.30 30.01
CA PRO A 5 -50.65 14.92 30.03
C PRO A 5 -51.60 14.05 30.86
N PRO A 6 -51.88 12.79 30.49
CA PRO A 6 -52.59 11.89 31.37
C PRO A 6 -51.65 11.43 32.49
N SER A 7 -51.98 11.79 33.73
CA SER A 7 -51.46 11.18 34.94
C SER A 7 -52.05 9.78 35.09
N GLY A 8 -51.24 8.77 34.78
CA GLY A 8 -51.57 7.37 35.01
C GLY A 8 -50.29 6.55 35.02
N GLY A 9 -49.93 6.01 36.19
CA GLY A 9 -48.81 5.09 36.35
C GLY A 9 -49.03 3.79 35.59
N HIS A 10 -48.76 3.80 34.30
CA HIS A 10 -48.44 2.61 33.53
C HIS A 10 -46.93 2.46 33.61
N THR A 11 -46.45 1.37 34.22
CA THR A 11 -45.10 0.89 33.97
C THR A 11 -44.94 0.77 32.46
N ALA A 12 -44.26 1.73 31.82
CA ALA A 12 -44.02 1.72 30.39
C ALA A 12 -43.36 0.39 30.05
N SER A 13 -44.07 -0.51 29.36
CA SER A 13 -43.55 -1.81 28.92
C SER A 13 -43.11 -1.68 27.46
N LEU A 14 -41.95 -2.23 27.12
CA LEU A 14 -41.47 -2.26 25.73
C LEU A 14 -42.54 -2.85 24.79
N ALA A 15 -42.83 -2.15 23.69
CA ALA A 15 -43.92 -2.50 22.77
C ALA A 15 -43.75 -3.94 22.23
N PRO A 16 -44.80 -4.78 22.18
CA PRO A 16 -44.66 -6.19 21.76
C PRO A 16 -44.02 -6.42 20.38
N GLY A 17 -44.18 -5.46 19.45
CA GLY A 17 -43.65 -5.51 18.09
C GLY A 17 -42.33 -4.77 17.84
N PHE A 18 -41.67 -4.22 18.87
CA PHE A 18 -40.47 -3.37 18.71
C PHE A 18 -39.34 -4.01 17.86
N TRP A 19 -39.28 -5.34 17.87
CA TRP A 19 -38.23 -6.14 17.24
C TRP A 19 -38.40 -6.31 15.72
N ALA A 20 -39.57 -6.02 15.15
CA ALA A 20 -39.88 -6.36 13.76
C ALA A 20 -38.94 -5.65 12.77
N ALA A 21 -38.68 -4.35 12.97
CA ALA A 21 -37.76 -3.58 12.14
C ALA A 21 -36.30 -4.10 12.20
N ALA A 22 -35.93 -4.83 13.26
CA ALA A 22 -34.62 -5.42 13.41
C ALA A 22 -34.45 -6.78 12.69
N CYS A 23 -35.45 -7.24 11.94
CA CYS A 23 -35.35 -8.43 11.10
C CYS A 23 -34.64 -8.12 9.77
N SER A 24 -33.58 -8.87 9.48
CA SER A 24 -32.79 -8.83 8.24
C SER A 24 -33.60 -9.27 7.02
N VAL A 25 -33.06 -9.06 5.81
CA VAL A 25 -33.71 -9.51 4.56
C VAL A 25 -34.09 -10.99 4.66
N ARG A 26 -33.19 -11.87 5.11
CA ARG A 26 -33.44 -13.32 5.19
C ARG A 26 -34.51 -13.70 6.20
N GLU A 27 -34.58 -13.00 7.34
CA GLU A 27 -35.63 -13.24 8.33
C GLU A 27 -37.00 -12.79 7.80
N ARG A 28 -37.04 -11.72 6.98
CA ARG A 28 -38.28 -11.28 6.31
C ARG A 28 -38.69 -12.19 5.15
N LEU A 29 -37.80 -13.00 4.58
CA LEU A 29 -38.09 -13.97 3.51
C LEU A 29 -38.81 -15.25 3.97
N GLY A 30 -39.45 -15.24 5.15
CA GLY A 30 -40.18 -16.39 5.72
C GLY A 30 -41.22 -17.04 4.79
N PRO A 31 -41.85 -18.15 5.21
CA PRO A 31 -42.71 -18.98 4.35
C PRO A 31 -43.91 -18.25 3.75
N SER A 32 -44.38 -17.18 4.40
CA SER A 32 -45.44 -16.30 3.89
C SER A 32 -44.81 -15.13 3.11
N HIS A 33 -45.12 -15.03 1.82
CA HIS A 33 -44.62 -13.96 0.96
C HIS A 33 -45.18 -12.58 1.35
N PRO A 34 -44.38 -11.50 1.21
CA PRO A 34 -44.91 -10.14 1.33
C PRO A 34 -45.95 -9.88 0.23
N SER A 35 -46.82 -8.91 0.47
CA SER A 35 -47.81 -8.42 -0.52
C SER A 35 -47.16 -8.18 -1.90
N PRO A 36 -47.87 -8.43 -3.03
CA PRO A 36 -47.33 -8.20 -4.37
C PRO A 36 -46.83 -6.77 -4.57
N ASP A 37 -47.53 -5.81 -3.94
CA ASP A 37 -47.20 -4.38 -3.93
C ASP A 37 -46.70 -3.95 -2.54
N PRO A 38 -45.69 -3.06 -2.48
CA PRO A 38 -45.18 -2.53 -1.21
C PRO A 38 -46.28 -1.73 -0.50
N ALA A 39 -46.39 -1.89 0.83
CA ALA A 39 -47.33 -1.12 1.65
C ALA A 39 -47.06 0.39 1.58
N ASP A 40 -45.78 0.78 1.49
CA ASP A 40 -45.34 2.13 1.15
C ASP A 40 -44.45 2.13 -0.10
N PRO A 41 -45.02 2.40 -1.30
CA PRO A 41 -44.28 2.44 -2.55
C PRO A 41 -43.22 3.56 -2.61
N ALA A 42 -43.46 4.70 -1.95
CA ALA A 42 -42.53 5.82 -1.97
C ALA A 42 -41.27 5.51 -1.15
N LEU A 43 -41.47 4.92 0.04
CA LEU A 43 -40.39 4.44 0.88
C LEU A 43 -39.59 3.32 0.19
N ALA A 44 -40.27 2.36 -0.43
CA ALA A 44 -39.63 1.28 -1.17
C ALA A 44 -38.71 1.81 -2.28
N ALA A 45 -39.20 2.77 -3.08
CA ALA A 45 -38.43 3.38 -4.16
C ALA A 45 -37.22 4.16 -3.64
N ALA A 46 -37.40 4.98 -2.59
CA ALA A 46 -36.31 5.75 -1.99
C ALA A 46 -35.19 4.86 -1.45
N ARG A 47 -35.56 3.79 -0.72
CA ARG A 47 -34.60 2.82 -0.19
C ARG A 47 -33.92 2.03 -1.30
N LEU A 48 -34.65 1.63 -2.34
CA LEU A 48 -34.09 0.91 -3.48
C LEU A 48 -33.04 1.74 -4.22
N ALA A 49 -33.30 3.03 -4.42
CA ALA A 49 -32.32 3.96 -5.00
C ALA A 49 -31.03 4.00 -4.15
N GLY A 50 -31.16 3.96 -2.82
CA GLY A 50 -30.03 3.85 -1.90
C GLY A 50 -29.20 2.57 -2.07
N TRP A 51 -29.81 1.45 -2.46
CA TRP A 51 -29.10 0.22 -2.82
C TRP A 51 -28.41 0.35 -4.17
N GLN A 52 -29.11 0.84 -5.20
CA GLN A 52 -28.56 1.03 -6.54
C GLN A 52 -27.40 2.03 -6.58
N ALA A 53 -27.36 2.99 -5.63
CA ALA A 53 -26.27 3.96 -5.51
C ALA A 53 -24.94 3.36 -5.03
N LEU A 54 -24.95 2.18 -4.41
CA LEU A 54 -23.74 1.52 -3.89
C LEU A 54 -22.80 1.11 -5.04
N ALA A 55 -21.49 1.30 -4.84
CA ALA A 55 -20.47 0.95 -5.84
C ALA A 55 -20.58 -0.47 -6.46
N PRO A 56 -20.89 -1.57 -5.72
CA PRO A 56 -21.09 -2.88 -6.35
C PRO A 56 -22.30 -2.95 -7.28
N PHE A 57 -23.32 -2.13 -7.03
CA PHE A 57 -24.65 -2.19 -7.66
C PHE A 57 -24.90 -1.09 -8.70
N ARG A 58 -24.09 -0.03 -8.68
CA ARG A 58 -24.18 1.11 -9.60
C ARG A 58 -23.85 0.68 -11.04
N GLY A 59 -24.73 1.01 -11.97
CA GLY A 59 -24.55 0.74 -13.40
C GLY A 59 -25.78 0.09 -14.03
N PRO A 60 -25.59 -0.71 -15.11
CA PRO A 60 -26.67 -1.44 -15.78
C PRO A 60 -27.45 -2.37 -14.82
N GLU A 61 -28.71 -2.66 -15.16
CA GLU A 61 -29.62 -3.46 -14.33
C GLU A 61 -29.11 -4.89 -14.08
N GLU A 62 -28.37 -5.47 -15.04
CA GLU A 62 -27.77 -6.79 -14.90
C GLU A 62 -26.77 -6.82 -13.75
N ARG A 63 -25.99 -5.74 -13.57
CA ARG A 63 -25.01 -5.63 -12.48
C ARG A 63 -25.70 -5.57 -11.12
N PHE A 64 -26.83 -4.88 -11.04
CA PHE A 64 -27.64 -4.85 -9.82
C PHE A 64 -28.18 -6.25 -9.50
N THR A 65 -28.76 -6.92 -10.50
CA THR A 65 -29.33 -8.27 -10.37
C THR A 65 -28.27 -9.30 -9.96
N ASP A 66 -27.10 -9.29 -10.61
CA ASP A 66 -25.98 -10.17 -10.27
C ASP A 66 -25.43 -9.90 -8.87
N GLY A 67 -25.40 -8.63 -8.48
CA GLY A 67 -24.98 -8.23 -7.14
C GLY A 67 -25.92 -8.74 -6.05
N LEU A 68 -27.22 -8.76 -6.30
CA LEU A 68 -28.23 -9.23 -5.35
C LEU A 68 -28.22 -10.75 -5.13
N ARG A 69 -27.63 -11.55 -6.04
CA ARG A 69 -27.44 -13.00 -5.80
C ARG A 69 -26.64 -13.26 -4.52
N ALA A 70 -25.59 -12.47 -4.30
CA ALA A 70 -24.81 -12.50 -3.06
C ALA A 70 -25.64 -12.09 -1.85
N VAL A 71 -26.66 -11.23 -2.03
CA VAL A 71 -27.68 -10.82 -1.03
C VAL A 71 -28.68 -11.93 -0.71
N GLY A 72 -28.90 -12.86 -1.64
CA GLY A 72 -29.86 -13.93 -1.50
C GLY A 72 -31.30 -13.45 -1.71
N VAL A 73 -31.49 -12.39 -2.49
CA VAL A 73 -32.80 -11.81 -2.80
C VAL A 73 -32.87 -11.40 -4.28
N THR A 74 -34.06 -11.38 -4.87
CA THR A 74 -34.27 -10.84 -6.22
C THR A 74 -34.63 -9.36 -6.16
N ALA A 75 -34.38 -8.59 -7.23
CA ALA A 75 -34.72 -7.16 -7.25
C ALA A 75 -36.21 -6.88 -6.96
N PRO A 76 -37.18 -7.61 -7.55
CA PRO A 76 -38.60 -7.39 -7.24
C PRO A 76 -38.95 -7.70 -5.77
N LEU A 77 -38.34 -8.75 -5.20
CA LEU A 77 -38.61 -9.13 -3.83
C LEU A 77 -37.98 -8.16 -2.83
N LEU A 78 -36.77 -7.68 -3.12
CA LEU A 78 -36.13 -6.63 -2.33
C LEU A 78 -36.99 -5.37 -2.31
N HIS A 79 -37.49 -4.92 -3.47
CA HIS A 79 -38.38 -3.75 -3.54
C HIS A 79 -39.61 -3.88 -2.63
N ARG A 80 -40.25 -5.05 -2.60
CA ARG A 80 -41.39 -5.32 -1.69
C ARG A 80 -40.99 -5.23 -0.21
N LEU A 81 -39.88 -5.84 0.16
CA LEU A 81 -39.39 -5.86 1.54
C LEU A 81 -39.01 -4.46 2.04
N LEU A 82 -38.50 -3.59 1.16
CA LEU A 82 -38.05 -2.25 1.53
C LEU A 82 -39.20 -1.31 1.95
N GLY A 83 -40.43 -1.55 1.47
CA GLY A 83 -41.63 -0.79 1.82
C GLY A 83 -42.60 -1.52 2.76
N GLU A 84 -42.16 -2.59 3.42
CA GLU A 84 -42.99 -3.35 4.37
C GLU A 84 -43.07 -2.64 5.74
N ASP A 85 -44.29 -2.43 6.24
CA ASP A 85 -44.54 -1.84 7.55
C ASP A 85 -44.13 -2.81 8.71
N PRO A 86 -43.46 -2.32 9.77
CA PRO A 86 -43.03 -3.18 10.88
C PRO A 86 -44.16 -3.90 11.64
N ALA A 87 -45.36 -3.32 11.77
CA ALA A 87 -46.47 -3.99 12.43
C ALA A 87 -47.01 -5.13 11.54
N ALA A 88 -47.18 -4.87 10.24
CA ALA A 88 -47.54 -5.92 9.28
C ALA A 88 -46.49 -7.04 9.22
N LEU A 89 -45.20 -6.70 9.35
CA LEU A 89 -44.12 -7.69 9.45
C LEU A 89 -44.21 -8.51 10.74
N ALA A 90 -44.51 -7.88 11.88
CA ALA A 90 -44.67 -8.58 13.16
C ALA A 90 -45.80 -9.62 13.10
N ASP A 91 -46.92 -9.27 12.45
CA ASP A 91 -48.06 -10.16 12.26
C ASP A 91 -47.76 -11.31 11.27
N ARG A 92 -46.90 -11.07 10.27
CA ARG A 92 -46.51 -12.09 9.28
C ARG A 92 -45.53 -13.12 9.81
N LEU A 93 -44.67 -12.75 10.77
CA LEU A 93 -43.63 -13.61 11.31
C LEU A 93 -44.16 -14.51 12.45
N PRO A 94 -43.56 -15.69 12.68
CA PRO A 94 -44.06 -16.68 13.63
C PRO A 94 -43.99 -16.26 15.11
N GLY A 95 -43.40 -15.10 15.42
CA GLY A 95 -43.28 -14.54 16.77
C GLY A 95 -41.93 -13.86 17.03
N PRO A 96 -41.76 -13.24 18.21
CA PRO A 96 -40.54 -12.51 18.56
C PRO A 96 -39.32 -13.45 18.68
N PRO A 97 -38.16 -13.08 18.11
CA PRO A 97 -36.93 -13.84 18.24
C PRO A 97 -36.42 -13.86 19.69
N ALA A 98 -35.58 -14.85 20.02
CA ALA A 98 -35.08 -15.05 21.38
C ALA A 98 -34.35 -13.82 21.96
N TRP A 99 -33.64 -13.05 21.14
CA TRP A 99 -32.98 -11.81 21.58
C TRP A 99 -34.00 -10.74 22.01
N ALA A 100 -35.14 -10.65 21.32
CA ALA A 100 -36.18 -9.67 21.65
C ALA A 100 -36.85 -10.01 22.98
N GLN A 101 -37.05 -11.30 23.25
CA GLN A 101 -37.56 -11.78 24.53
C GLN A 101 -36.59 -11.46 25.67
N ARG A 102 -35.27 -11.63 25.45
CA ARG A 102 -34.24 -11.23 26.42
C ARG A 102 -34.34 -9.75 26.76
N VAL A 103 -34.34 -8.87 25.76
CA VAL A 103 -34.47 -7.41 25.96
C VAL A 103 -35.73 -7.07 26.74
N ARG A 104 -36.88 -7.68 26.41
CA ARG A 104 -38.14 -7.41 27.11
C ARG A 104 -38.15 -7.88 28.57
N SER A 105 -37.46 -8.99 28.87
CA SER A 105 -37.37 -9.57 30.21
C SER A 105 -36.31 -8.93 31.12
N ALA A 106 -35.46 -8.06 30.55
CA ALA A 106 -34.38 -7.42 31.31
C ALA A 106 -34.95 -6.28 32.16
N HIS A 107 -34.94 -6.46 33.49
CA HIS A 107 -35.42 -5.48 34.45
C HIS A 107 -34.30 -5.06 35.41
N LEU A 108 -34.37 -3.83 35.91
CA LEU A 108 -33.46 -3.34 36.94
C LEU A 108 -33.79 -3.98 38.28
N THR A 109 -32.98 -4.96 38.69
CA THR A 109 -32.93 -5.44 40.08
C THR A 109 -31.97 -4.58 40.91
N PRO A 110 -32.12 -4.50 42.25
CA PRO A 110 -31.16 -3.82 43.12
C PRO A 110 -29.73 -4.35 42.92
N HIS A 111 -28.71 -3.48 43.07
CA HIS A 111 -27.31 -3.89 42.95
C HIS A 111 -26.96 -4.96 43.99
N GLN A 112 -26.22 -6.00 43.58
CA GLN A 112 -25.55 -6.89 44.51
C GLN A 112 -24.30 -6.18 45.07
N ALA A 113 -23.97 -6.42 46.33
CA ALA A 113 -22.81 -5.80 46.96
C ALA A 113 -21.51 -6.19 46.22
N GLY A 114 -20.75 -5.20 45.75
CA GLY A 114 -19.46 -5.38 45.07
C GLY A 114 -19.48 -5.31 43.54
N GLU A 115 -20.64 -5.16 42.89
CA GLU A 115 -20.70 -4.93 41.42
C GLU A 115 -20.70 -3.43 41.08
N GLU A 116 -19.71 -2.96 40.33
CA GLU A 116 -19.68 -1.59 39.80
C GLU A 116 -20.60 -1.46 38.57
N PRO A 117 -21.33 -0.33 38.44
CA PRO A 117 -22.17 -0.06 37.29
C PRO A 117 -21.34 0.18 36.01
N LEU A 118 -21.94 -0.07 34.85
CA LEU A 118 -21.32 0.28 33.57
C LEU A 118 -20.98 1.78 33.50
N PRO A 119 -19.84 2.15 32.88
CA PRO A 119 -19.39 3.54 32.85
C PRO A 119 -20.21 4.40 31.89
N GLY A 120 -20.56 5.61 32.34
CA GLY A 120 -21.11 6.70 31.52
C GLY A 120 -22.27 6.28 30.61
N LEU A 121 -22.12 6.55 29.31
CA LEU A 121 -23.15 6.27 28.29
C LEU A 121 -23.51 4.78 28.13
N LEU A 122 -22.75 3.86 28.72
CA LEU A 122 -23.03 2.42 28.61
C LEU A 122 -24.13 1.95 29.57
N ARG A 123 -24.53 2.78 30.54
CA ARG A 123 -25.56 2.45 31.55
C ARG A 123 -26.90 1.98 30.98
N VAL A 124 -27.22 2.37 29.74
CA VAL A 124 -28.43 1.89 29.05
C VAL A 124 -28.49 0.36 28.94
N ALA A 125 -27.34 -0.31 28.83
CA ALA A 125 -27.25 -1.77 28.69
C ALA A 125 -27.13 -2.52 30.04
N GLU A 126 -27.16 -1.80 31.15
CA GLU A 126 -26.96 -2.36 32.49
C GLU A 126 -27.89 -3.55 32.82
N PRO A 127 -29.22 -3.50 32.55
CA PRO A 127 -30.10 -4.64 32.85
C PRO A 127 -29.73 -5.89 32.03
N LEU A 128 -29.33 -5.69 30.77
CA LEU A 128 -28.93 -6.78 29.88
C LEU A 128 -27.61 -7.41 30.34
N VAL A 129 -26.63 -6.60 30.75
CA VAL A 129 -25.34 -7.09 31.27
C VAL A 129 -25.55 -7.90 32.55
N ARG A 130 -26.40 -7.43 33.48
CA ARG A 130 -26.72 -8.17 34.70
C ARG A 130 -27.40 -9.49 34.41
N GLN A 131 -28.41 -9.49 33.53
CA GLN A 131 -29.07 -10.72 33.11
C GLN A 131 -28.07 -11.71 32.50
N ALA A 132 -27.15 -11.23 31.65
CA ALA A 132 -26.12 -12.07 31.05
C ALA A 132 -25.12 -12.61 32.09
N ARG A 133 -24.70 -11.80 33.07
CA ARG A 133 -23.85 -12.24 34.20
C ARG A 133 -24.53 -13.31 35.05
N ALA A 134 -25.82 -13.13 35.37
CA ALA A 134 -26.59 -14.11 36.13
C ALA A 134 -26.69 -15.44 35.39
N ARG A 135 -26.98 -15.41 34.09
CA ARG A 135 -26.97 -16.62 33.23
C ARG A 135 -25.60 -17.28 33.19
N LEU A 136 -24.52 -16.50 33.00
CA LEU A 136 -23.16 -17.03 33.04
C LEU A 136 -22.87 -17.72 34.38
N HIS A 137 -23.26 -17.11 35.50
CA HIS A 137 -23.07 -17.69 36.82
C HIS A 137 -23.82 -19.02 37.00
N GLU A 138 -25.08 -19.08 36.57
CA GLU A 138 -25.89 -20.31 36.61
C GLU A 138 -25.26 -21.42 35.77
N GLU A 139 -24.89 -21.12 34.52
CA GLU A 139 -24.29 -22.10 33.61
C GLU A 139 -22.89 -22.56 34.06
N LEU A 140 -22.07 -21.67 34.63
CA LEU A 140 -20.77 -22.03 35.22
C LEU A 140 -20.93 -22.90 36.46
N SER A 141 -21.91 -22.60 37.32
CA SER A 141 -22.21 -23.43 38.51
C SER A 141 -22.61 -24.85 38.11
N GLY A 142 -23.29 -25.01 36.97
CA GLY A 142 -23.62 -26.32 36.39
C GLY A 142 -22.42 -27.15 35.90
N LEU A 143 -21.22 -26.58 35.77
CA LEU A 143 -20.02 -27.32 35.36
C LEU A 143 -19.40 -28.17 36.50
N GLY A 144 -19.90 -28.04 37.73
CA GLY A 144 -19.39 -28.74 38.91
C GLY A 144 -18.21 -28.02 39.58
N PRO A 145 -17.65 -28.59 40.66
CA PRO A 145 -16.53 -28.01 41.39
C PRO A 145 -15.29 -27.97 40.48
N LEU A 146 -14.59 -26.84 40.50
CA LEU A 146 -13.29 -26.71 39.85
C LEU A 146 -12.18 -27.29 40.74
N PRO A 147 -11.07 -27.76 40.14
CA PRO A 147 -9.81 -27.99 40.87
C PRO A 147 -9.34 -26.70 41.55
N ALA A 148 -8.65 -26.83 42.70
CA ALA A 148 -8.12 -25.69 43.46
C ALA A 148 -7.17 -24.82 42.62
N GLU A 149 -6.49 -25.42 41.64
CA GLU A 149 -5.62 -24.73 40.69
C GLU A 149 -6.35 -23.73 39.80
N LEU A 150 -7.69 -23.79 39.75
CA LEU A 150 -8.56 -22.87 39.00
C LEU A 150 -9.39 -21.96 39.91
N ASP A 151 -9.04 -21.87 41.20
CA ASP A 151 -9.66 -20.92 42.12
C ASP A 151 -9.64 -19.49 41.55
N GLY A 152 -10.77 -18.81 41.62
CA GLY A 152 -10.96 -17.48 41.04
C GLY A 152 -11.36 -17.44 39.56
N LEU A 153 -11.41 -18.59 38.85
CA LEU A 153 -11.79 -18.64 37.42
C LEU A 153 -13.18 -18.06 37.17
N TYR A 154 -14.21 -18.49 37.91
CA TYR A 154 -15.59 -18.04 37.68
C TYR A 154 -15.75 -16.53 37.94
N GLU A 155 -15.09 -15.99 38.96
CA GLU A 155 -15.10 -14.55 39.23
C GLU A 155 -14.40 -13.76 38.12
N ALA A 156 -13.23 -14.22 37.65
CA ALA A 156 -12.53 -13.60 36.53
C ALA A 156 -13.38 -13.62 35.24
N LEU A 157 -14.11 -14.70 34.97
CA LEU A 157 -15.01 -14.80 33.81
C LEU A 157 -16.21 -13.85 33.93
N ARG A 158 -16.84 -13.75 35.11
CA ARG A 158 -17.93 -12.80 35.36
C ARG A 158 -17.49 -11.35 35.21
N ALA A 159 -16.27 -11.03 35.64
CA ALA A 159 -15.67 -9.71 35.50
C ALA A 159 -15.31 -9.36 34.04
N SER A 160 -15.15 -10.36 33.17
CA SER A 160 -14.68 -10.18 31.77
C SER A 160 -15.72 -9.65 30.77
N VAL A 161 -16.70 -8.86 31.24
CA VAL A 161 -17.74 -8.23 30.40
C VAL A 161 -17.08 -7.44 29.27
N PRO A 162 -17.57 -7.53 28.01
CA PRO A 162 -16.90 -6.94 26.86
C PRO A 162 -17.19 -5.42 26.73
N VAL A 163 -16.77 -4.63 27.72
CA VAL A 163 -17.05 -3.18 27.84
C VAL A 163 -16.62 -2.39 26.60
N ASN A 164 -15.43 -2.67 26.06
CA ASN A 164 -14.94 -1.99 24.85
C ASN A 164 -15.83 -2.25 23.63
N ARG A 165 -16.36 -3.47 23.48
CA ARG A 165 -17.30 -3.78 22.40
C ARG A 165 -18.66 -3.14 22.62
N LEU A 166 -19.15 -3.12 23.86
CA LEU A 166 -20.37 -2.37 24.20
C LEU A 166 -20.21 -0.89 23.87
N ALA A 167 -19.03 -0.30 24.10
CA ALA A 167 -18.76 1.08 23.73
C ALA A 167 -18.85 1.33 22.23
N VAL A 168 -18.27 0.45 21.40
CA VAL A 168 -18.36 0.55 19.94
C VAL A 168 -19.81 0.49 19.45
N LEU A 169 -20.66 -0.33 20.09
CA LEU A 169 -22.08 -0.44 19.74
C LEU A 169 -22.91 0.76 20.23
N LEU A 170 -22.76 1.15 21.50
CA LEU A 170 -23.69 2.05 22.19
C LEU A 170 -23.32 3.52 22.04
N LYS A 171 -22.03 3.87 22.12
CA LYS A 171 -21.62 5.27 22.22
C LYS A 171 -22.07 6.13 21.04
N PRO A 172 -21.97 5.71 19.76
CA PRO A 172 -22.43 6.54 18.64
C PRO A 172 -23.88 6.99 18.79
N THR A 173 -24.77 6.08 19.19
CA THR A 173 -26.19 6.38 19.42
C THR A 173 -26.40 7.21 20.68
N MET A 174 -25.72 6.90 21.78
CA MET A 174 -25.89 7.67 23.02
C MET A 174 -25.35 9.10 22.89
N ILE A 175 -24.30 9.30 22.09
CA ILE A 175 -23.76 10.63 21.73
C ILE A 175 -24.75 11.42 20.87
N LEU A 176 -25.48 10.76 19.96
CA LEU A 176 -26.59 11.41 19.25
C LEU A 176 -27.71 11.78 20.23
N GLU A 177 -28.10 10.86 21.10
CA GLU A 177 -29.26 11.03 21.99
C GLU A 177 -29.05 12.08 23.08
N ILE A 178 -27.82 12.26 23.60
CA ILE A 178 -27.51 13.37 24.50
C ILE A 178 -27.63 14.72 23.78
N ASN A 179 -27.21 14.80 22.51
CA ASN A 179 -27.38 16.00 21.69
C ASN A 179 -28.87 16.28 21.42
N VAL A 180 -29.67 15.25 21.13
CA VAL A 180 -31.12 15.37 20.98
C VAL A 180 -31.76 15.86 22.30
N ALA A 181 -31.38 15.27 23.44
CA ALA A 181 -31.88 15.67 24.76
C ALA A 181 -31.54 17.14 25.09
N ARG A 182 -30.32 17.57 24.75
CA ARG A 182 -29.85 18.96 24.90
C ARG A 182 -30.67 19.92 24.04
N VAL A 183 -30.83 19.64 22.75
CA VAL A 183 -31.59 20.50 21.82
C VAL A 183 -33.07 20.58 22.17
N GLN A 184 -33.65 19.49 22.70
CA GLN A 184 -35.03 19.44 23.16
C GLN A 184 -35.25 20.06 24.55
N GLY A 185 -34.20 20.54 25.22
CA GLY A 185 -34.31 21.12 26.56
C GLY A 185 -34.56 20.10 27.69
N ARG A 186 -34.44 18.79 27.44
CA ARG A 186 -34.63 17.73 28.45
C ARG A 186 -33.58 17.75 29.56
N LEU A 187 -32.45 18.42 29.32
CA LEU A 187 -31.33 18.54 30.25
C LEU A 187 -31.23 19.94 30.88
N ALA A 188 -32.28 20.77 30.77
CA ALA A 188 -32.23 22.19 31.17
C ALA A 188 -32.01 22.42 32.67
N SER A 189 -32.14 21.40 33.52
CA SER A 189 -31.83 21.49 34.95
C SER A 189 -30.33 21.54 35.27
N GLY A 190 -29.45 21.11 34.34
CA GLY A 190 -28.00 21.20 34.50
C GLY A 190 -27.45 22.54 34.00
N GLN A 191 -26.68 23.22 34.83
CA GLN A 191 -26.09 24.53 34.55
C GLN A 191 -24.84 24.41 33.67
N THR A 192 -24.07 23.34 33.84
CA THR A 192 -22.83 23.08 33.09
C THR A 192 -22.96 21.87 32.17
N GLY A 193 -22.02 21.71 31.22
CA GLY A 193 -22.07 20.60 30.26
C GLY A 193 -21.85 19.23 30.89
N ASP A 194 -21.03 19.15 31.94
CA ASP A 194 -20.80 17.96 32.76
C ASP A 194 -22.01 17.61 33.64
N GLU A 195 -22.69 18.62 34.23
CA GLU A 195 -23.95 18.39 34.94
C GLU A 195 -25.03 17.83 33.99
N ARG A 196 -25.15 18.40 32.77
CA ARG A 196 -26.09 17.91 31.76
C ARG A 196 -25.73 16.51 31.27
N TYR A 197 -24.44 16.18 31.17
CA TYR A 197 -23.97 14.83 30.89
C TYR A 197 -24.35 13.85 31.99
N ALA A 198 -24.14 14.20 33.26
CA ALA A 198 -24.52 13.36 34.40
C ALA A 198 -26.04 13.10 34.42
N LEU A 199 -26.86 14.14 34.21
CA LEU A 199 -28.32 14.01 34.11
C LEU A 199 -28.74 13.03 33.00
N PHE A 200 -28.10 13.08 31.84
CA PHE A 200 -28.36 12.14 30.76
C PHE A 200 -27.93 10.72 31.14
N VAL A 201 -26.74 10.54 31.71
CA VAL A 201 -26.23 9.23 32.14
C VAL A 201 -27.13 8.60 33.22
N ASP A 202 -27.69 9.39 34.13
CA ASP A 202 -28.63 8.92 35.13
C ASP A 202 -29.98 8.54 34.51
N SER A 203 -30.47 9.28 33.51
CA SER A 203 -31.71 8.95 32.81
C SER A 203 -31.63 7.61 32.06
N LEU A 204 -30.45 7.22 31.55
CA LEU A 204 -30.21 5.91 30.93
C LEU A 204 -30.43 4.72 31.88
N SER A 205 -30.51 4.97 33.19
CA SER A 205 -30.80 3.96 34.20
C SER A 205 -32.29 3.86 34.53
N THR A 206 -33.17 4.57 33.83
CA THR A 206 -34.63 4.50 34.03
C THR A 206 -35.27 3.55 33.02
N PRO A 207 -36.25 2.72 33.42
CA PRO A 207 -36.95 1.82 32.49
C PRO A 207 -37.62 2.55 31.32
N GLU A 208 -38.13 3.75 31.57
CA GLU A 208 -38.84 4.56 30.57
C GLU A 208 -37.90 5.00 29.43
N GLU A 209 -36.74 5.57 29.77
CA GLU A 209 -35.76 5.99 28.76
C GLU A 209 -35.14 4.79 28.04
N GLN A 210 -34.87 3.69 28.74
CA GLN A 210 -34.38 2.44 28.12
C GLN A 210 -35.39 1.90 27.10
N HIS A 211 -36.67 1.83 27.45
CA HIS A 211 -37.70 1.35 26.52
C HIS A 211 -37.90 2.28 25.33
N ARG A 212 -37.81 3.60 25.54
CA ARG A 212 -37.81 4.58 24.44
C ARG A 212 -36.66 4.30 23.47
N LEU A 213 -35.43 4.16 23.99
CA LEU A 213 -34.23 3.91 23.19
C LEU A 213 -34.26 2.56 22.47
N TRP A 214 -34.72 1.48 23.11
CA TRP A 214 -34.85 0.17 22.47
C TRP A 214 -35.98 0.09 21.45
N THR A 215 -37.00 0.93 21.58
CA THR A 215 -38.06 1.07 20.56
C THR A 215 -37.58 1.86 19.35
N GLU A 216 -36.82 2.93 19.58
CA GLU A 216 -36.26 3.77 18.50
C GLU A 216 -35.12 3.05 17.76
N TYR A 217 -34.26 2.32 18.47
CA TYR A 217 -33.08 1.64 17.91
C TYR A 217 -33.13 0.11 18.14
N PRO A 218 -34.11 -0.61 17.56
CA PRO A 218 -34.28 -2.03 17.81
C PRO A 218 -33.13 -2.89 17.26
N VAL A 219 -32.42 -2.42 16.22
CA VAL A 219 -31.23 -3.11 15.71
C VAL A 219 -30.08 -3.00 16.71
N LEU A 220 -29.93 -1.86 17.39
CA LEU A 220 -28.93 -1.71 18.47
C LEU A 220 -29.24 -2.65 19.63
N ALA A 221 -30.51 -2.73 20.05
CA ALA A 221 -30.95 -3.66 21.10
C ALA A 221 -30.60 -5.12 20.74
N ARG A 222 -30.83 -5.51 19.48
CA ARG A 222 -30.40 -6.81 18.94
C ARG A 222 -28.89 -7.01 19.05
N CYS A 223 -28.08 -6.05 18.59
CA CYS A 223 -26.62 -6.14 18.65
C CYS A 223 -26.11 -6.37 20.07
N VAL A 224 -26.64 -5.64 21.05
CA VAL A 224 -26.23 -5.74 22.45
C VAL A 224 -26.62 -7.11 23.02
N ALA A 225 -27.85 -7.57 22.77
CA ALA A 225 -28.29 -8.88 23.23
C ALA A 225 -27.46 -10.02 22.62
N GLU A 226 -27.24 -10.01 21.31
CA GLU A 226 -26.44 -11.02 20.61
C GLU A 226 -24.95 -11.00 21.02
N LEU A 227 -24.38 -9.81 21.26
CA LEU A 227 -23.03 -9.67 21.82
C LEU A 227 -22.91 -10.38 23.17
N LEU A 228 -23.88 -10.17 24.06
CA LEU A 228 -23.87 -10.75 25.40
C LEU A 228 -24.14 -12.25 25.37
N ASP A 229 -24.94 -12.75 24.43
CA ASP A 229 -25.08 -14.19 24.21
C ASP A 229 -23.79 -14.84 23.73
N GLY A 230 -23.11 -14.21 22.77
CA GLY A 230 -21.79 -14.66 22.31
C GLY A 230 -20.78 -14.68 23.45
N TRP A 231 -20.76 -13.64 24.28
CA TRP A 231 -19.90 -13.55 25.46
C TRP A 231 -20.16 -14.70 26.45
N VAL A 232 -21.41 -14.94 26.85
CA VAL A 232 -21.74 -16.05 27.77
C VAL A 232 -21.28 -17.39 27.18
N ALA A 233 -21.62 -17.67 25.91
CA ALA A 233 -21.27 -18.93 25.27
C ALA A 233 -19.75 -19.14 25.16
N ASP A 234 -18.99 -18.09 24.82
CA ASP A 234 -17.54 -18.14 24.72
C ASP A 234 -16.89 -18.37 26.10
N ARG A 235 -17.36 -17.70 27.16
CA ARG A 235 -16.82 -17.87 28.52
C ARG A 235 -17.04 -19.27 29.07
N ILE A 236 -18.21 -19.86 28.80
CA ILE A 236 -18.51 -21.24 29.20
C ILE A 236 -17.62 -22.22 28.43
N ARG A 237 -17.46 -22.02 27.12
CA ARG A 237 -16.55 -22.83 26.30
C ARG A 237 -15.12 -22.75 26.83
N PHE A 238 -14.62 -21.54 27.10
CA PHE A 238 -13.29 -21.32 27.67
C PHE A 238 -13.13 -22.03 29.01
N ALA A 239 -14.11 -21.89 29.92
CA ALA A 239 -14.07 -22.53 31.24
C ALA A 239 -13.95 -24.06 31.14
N ARG A 240 -14.73 -24.67 30.23
CA ARG A 240 -14.65 -26.11 29.95
C ARG A 240 -13.27 -26.50 29.44
N HIS A 241 -12.74 -25.78 28.46
CA HIS A 241 -11.42 -26.07 27.90
C HIS A 241 -10.31 -25.95 28.95
N LEU A 242 -10.30 -24.87 29.73
CA LEU A 242 -9.29 -24.68 30.77
C LEU A 242 -9.34 -25.78 31.84
N ARG A 243 -10.54 -26.16 32.27
CA ARG A 243 -10.76 -27.26 33.23
C ARG A 243 -10.28 -28.59 32.66
N ASP A 244 -10.69 -28.92 31.44
CA ASP A 244 -10.44 -30.23 30.84
C ASP A 244 -8.98 -30.40 30.41
N ASP A 245 -8.28 -29.31 30.09
CA ASP A 245 -6.86 -29.33 29.68
C ASP A 245 -5.86 -29.05 30.81
N LEU A 246 -6.31 -28.76 32.04
CA LEU A 246 -5.45 -28.32 33.14
C LEU A 246 -4.25 -29.26 33.39
N ASP A 247 -4.46 -30.58 33.42
CA ASP A 247 -3.38 -31.54 33.65
C ASP A 247 -2.34 -31.53 32.52
N ALA A 248 -2.81 -31.45 31.27
CA ALA A 248 -1.93 -31.37 30.12
C ALA A 248 -1.17 -30.04 30.09
N LEU A 249 -1.82 -28.93 30.47
CA LEU A 249 -1.19 -27.61 30.62
C LEU A 249 -0.05 -27.65 31.63
N CYS A 250 -0.29 -28.23 32.81
CA CYS A 250 0.70 -28.36 33.86
C CYS A 250 1.92 -29.15 33.35
N GLY A 251 1.69 -30.29 32.69
CA GLY A 251 2.78 -31.13 32.18
C GLY A 251 3.58 -30.51 31.02
N HIS A 252 2.95 -29.77 30.11
CA HIS A 252 3.59 -29.35 28.85
C HIS A 252 4.06 -27.88 28.83
N LEU A 253 3.27 -26.96 29.40
CA LEU A 253 3.55 -25.52 29.31
C LEU A 253 4.04 -24.93 30.64
N LEU A 254 3.60 -25.49 31.76
CA LEU A 254 3.98 -25.03 33.10
C LEU A 254 5.11 -25.86 33.73
N SER A 255 5.78 -26.71 32.94
CA SER A 255 6.96 -27.46 33.38
C SER A 255 6.74 -28.33 34.63
N GLY A 256 5.50 -28.80 34.85
CA GLY A 256 5.09 -29.59 36.00
C GLY A 256 4.51 -28.77 37.16
N ASP A 257 4.61 -27.44 37.13
CA ASP A 257 4.07 -26.56 38.17
C ASP A 257 2.54 -26.62 38.17
N ARG A 258 1.95 -26.64 39.37
CA ARG A 258 0.51 -26.54 39.61
C ARG A 258 0.17 -25.10 40.01
N PRO A 259 -0.68 -24.39 39.24
CA PRO A 259 -1.11 -23.04 39.60
C PRO A 259 -1.77 -22.97 40.98
N GLY A 260 -1.60 -21.86 41.69
CA GLY A 260 -2.35 -21.54 42.91
C GLY A 260 -3.72 -20.89 42.67
N GLY A 261 -4.27 -21.01 41.45
CA GLY A 261 -5.49 -20.32 41.01
C GLY A 261 -5.29 -19.41 39.79
N VAL A 262 -6.39 -18.85 39.29
CA VAL A 262 -6.40 -17.86 38.20
C VAL A 262 -6.28 -16.46 38.79
N ALA A 263 -5.25 -15.71 38.37
CA ALA A 263 -5.04 -14.33 38.80
C ALA A 263 -5.82 -13.34 37.91
N ALA A 264 -5.75 -13.51 36.59
CA ALA A 264 -6.48 -12.66 35.63
C ALA A 264 -6.71 -13.37 34.29
N LEU A 265 -7.77 -12.95 33.60
CA LEU A 265 -8.08 -13.34 32.23
C LEU A 265 -8.16 -12.10 31.36
N ARG A 266 -7.40 -12.06 30.26
CA ARG A 266 -7.35 -10.93 29.34
C ARG A 266 -7.75 -11.39 27.95
N PHE A 267 -9.03 -11.25 27.64
CA PHE A 267 -9.60 -11.52 26.32
C PHE A 267 -9.38 -10.34 25.36
N GLY A 268 -9.63 -10.56 24.06
CA GLY A 268 -9.49 -9.52 23.05
C GLY A 268 -8.05 -9.28 22.61
N HIS A 269 -7.16 -10.28 22.75
CA HIS A 269 -5.90 -10.27 22.03
C HIS A 269 -6.20 -10.62 20.57
N GLY A 270 -5.97 -9.67 19.65
CA GLY A 270 -6.29 -9.81 18.23
C GLY A 270 -7.78 -9.63 17.88
N ASP A 271 -8.11 -9.96 16.63
CA ASP A 271 -9.48 -9.85 16.09
C ASP A 271 -10.47 -10.81 16.78
N VAL A 272 -11.74 -10.42 16.76
CA VAL A 272 -12.84 -11.22 17.32
C VAL A 272 -13.61 -11.92 16.21
N HIS A 273 -13.89 -13.21 16.41
CA HIS A 273 -14.47 -14.10 15.39
C HIS A 273 -15.56 -14.99 15.97
N ARG A 274 -16.37 -15.62 15.10
CA ARG A 274 -17.25 -16.77 15.46
C ARG A 274 -18.12 -16.54 16.71
N ARG A 275 -18.81 -15.40 16.77
CA ARG A 275 -19.67 -14.92 17.85
C ARG A 275 -18.90 -14.54 19.12
N GLY A 276 -17.90 -13.67 18.99
CA GLY A 276 -17.22 -13.11 20.16
C GLY A 276 -15.95 -13.84 20.63
N ARG A 277 -15.52 -14.91 19.96
CA ARG A 277 -14.30 -15.66 20.32
C ARG A 277 -13.06 -14.86 20.01
N SER A 278 -12.11 -14.85 20.93
CA SER A 278 -10.81 -14.17 20.77
C SER A 278 -9.72 -14.92 21.52
N VAL A 279 -8.46 -14.59 21.24
CA VAL A 279 -7.34 -15.09 22.03
C VAL A 279 -7.43 -14.52 23.45
N CYS A 280 -7.15 -15.37 24.43
CA CYS A 280 -7.18 -15.02 25.85
C CYS A 280 -5.81 -15.29 26.48
N ARG A 281 -5.25 -14.30 27.18
CA ARG A 281 -4.12 -14.54 28.07
C ARG A 281 -4.63 -14.94 29.45
N VAL A 282 -4.11 -16.04 29.97
CA VAL A 282 -4.38 -16.55 31.30
C VAL A 282 -3.18 -16.27 32.17
N ASP A 283 -3.34 -15.38 33.15
CA ASP A 283 -2.35 -15.12 34.19
C ASP A 283 -2.71 -16.01 35.40
N PHE A 284 -1.85 -16.97 35.72
CA PHE A 284 -1.99 -17.85 36.89
C PHE A 284 -1.30 -17.26 38.13
N ARG A 285 -1.70 -17.70 39.32
CA ARG A 285 -0.94 -17.49 40.56
C ARG A 285 0.16 -18.53 40.63
N ASP A 286 1.38 -18.09 40.92
CA ASP A 286 2.56 -18.96 41.12
C ASP A 286 2.90 -19.86 39.92
N ALA A 287 2.45 -19.50 38.71
CA ALA A 287 2.80 -20.19 37.47
C ALA A 287 2.91 -19.21 36.28
N PRO A 288 3.73 -19.53 35.25
CA PRO A 288 3.85 -18.68 34.06
C PRO A 288 2.53 -18.50 33.31
N PRO A 289 2.30 -17.33 32.68
CA PRO A 289 1.11 -17.11 31.87
C PRO A 289 1.11 -17.93 30.58
N VAL A 290 -0.10 -18.21 30.07
CA VAL A 290 -0.31 -18.93 28.79
C VAL A 290 -1.34 -18.21 27.93
N PHE A 291 -1.27 -18.43 26.62
CA PHE A 291 -2.28 -17.96 25.68
C PHE A 291 -3.21 -19.10 25.28
N TYR A 292 -4.51 -18.90 25.48
CA TYR A 292 -5.57 -19.70 24.89
C TYR A 292 -5.94 -19.16 23.51
N LYS A 293 -5.87 -20.02 22.49
CA LYS A 293 -6.30 -19.71 21.13
C LYS A 293 -7.55 -20.55 20.79
N PRO A 294 -8.68 -19.94 20.42
CA PRO A 294 -9.93 -20.66 20.11
C PRO A 294 -9.91 -21.33 18.72
N ARG A 295 -8.76 -21.83 18.29
CA ARG A 295 -8.49 -22.57 17.04
C ARG A 295 -7.43 -23.65 17.29
N SER A 296 -7.37 -24.66 16.41
CA SER A 296 -6.30 -25.66 16.48
C SER A 296 -4.92 -25.02 16.24
N LEU A 297 -3.90 -25.54 16.94
CA LEU A 297 -2.48 -25.19 16.76
C LEU A 297 -1.71 -26.25 15.96
N ALA A 298 -2.42 -27.08 15.18
CA ALA A 298 -1.80 -28.12 14.38
C ALA A 298 -0.77 -27.55 13.37
N VAL A 299 -1.02 -26.37 12.81
CA VAL A 299 -0.07 -25.68 11.92
C VAL A 299 1.20 -25.25 12.68
N ASP A 300 1.05 -24.72 13.89
CA ASP A 300 2.15 -24.32 14.77
C ASP A 300 3.03 -25.52 15.16
N GLU A 301 2.41 -26.67 15.42
CA GLU A 301 3.10 -27.93 15.72
C GLU A 301 3.89 -28.45 14.50
N GLN A 302 3.31 -28.43 13.31
CA GLN A 302 4.03 -28.83 12.09
C GLN A 302 5.21 -27.90 11.78
N PHE A 303 5.03 -26.60 11.98
CA PHE A 303 6.11 -25.63 11.82
C PHE A 303 7.23 -25.85 12.85
N THR A 304 6.89 -26.15 14.10
CA THR A 304 7.86 -26.49 15.15
C THR A 304 8.69 -27.71 14.77
N ARG A 305 8.08 -28.76 14.20
CA ARG A 305 8.81 -29.94 13.69
C ARG A 305 9.78 -29.57 12.56
N LEU A 306 9.36 -28.70 11.63
CA LEU A 306 10.23 -28.20 10.57
C LEU A 306 11.41 -27.39 11.13
N VAL A 307 11.16 -26.52 12.12
CA VAL A 307 12.20 -25.74 12.79
C VAL A 307 13.18 -26.63 13.54
N HIS A 308 12.71 -27.67 14.25
CA HIS A 308 13.60 -28.64 14.89
C HIS A 308 14.54 -29.30 13.88
N ARG A 309 14.00 -29.74 12.73
CA ARG A 309 14.81 -30.33 11.67
C ARG A 309 15.81 -29.34 11.07
N PHE A 310 15.42 -28.08 10.86
CA PHE A 310 16.32 -27.01 10.42
C PHE A 310 17.46 -26.75 11.42
N ASN A 311 17.15 -26.74 12.72
CA ASN A 311 18.10 -26.47 13.77
C ASN A 311 19.21 -27.53 13.90
N GLU A 312 19.02 -28.75 13.38
CA GLU A 312 20.06 -29.79 13.36
C GLU A 312 21.25 -29.42 12.46
N ASP A 313 21.00 -28.64 11.40
CA ASP A 313 22.01 -28.24 10.41
C ASP A 313 22.42 -26.75 10.52
N SER A 314 21.74 -25.98 11.37
CA SER A 314 21.88 -24.52 11.45
C SER A 314 22.90 -24.05 12.51
N PRO A 315 23.74 -23.05 12.21
CA PRO A 315 24.67 -22.47 13.21
C PRO A 315 23.95 -21.68 14.31
N TYR A 316 22.75 -21.17 14.04
CA TYR A 316 21.92 -20.47 15.03
C TYR A 316 20.54 -21.12 15.11
N ALA A 317 20.19 -21.63 16.29
CA ALA A 317 18.89 -22.23 16.52
C ALA A 317 17.76 -21.18 16.45
N LEU A 318 16.70 -21.51 15.72
CA LEU A 318 15.43 -20.81 15.73
C LEU A 318 14.57 -21.29 16.89
N ARG A 319 13.74 -20.40 17.46
CA ARG A 319 12.85 -20.70 18.59
C ARG A 319 11.39 -20.60 18.14
N THR A 320 10.59 -21.60 18.51
CA THR A 320 9.12 -21.55 18.42
C THR A 320 8.51 -21.56 19.84
N PRO A 321 7.30 -21.01 20.02
CA PRO A 321 6.58 -21.17 21.28
C PRO A 321 6.26 -22.65 21.54
N ARG A 322 6.33 -23.10 22.79
CA ARG A 322 5.74 -24.39 23.15
C ARG A 322 4.22 -24.31 23.00
N THR A 323 3.61 -25.38 22.48
CA THR A 323 2.16 -25.44 22.24
C THR A 323 1.54 -26.73 22.78
N LEU A 324 0.26 -26.64 23.12
CA LEU A 324 -0.62 -27.76 23.42
C LEU A 324 -1.79 -27.71 22.44
N THR A 325 -1.74 -28.57 21.42
CA THR A 325 -2.74 -28.60 20.35
C THR A 325 -3.96 -29.42 20.75
N ARG A 326 -5.15 -28.90 20.44
CA ARG A 326 -6.43 -29.63 20.43
C ARG A 326 -7.11 -29.50 19.06
N ALA A 327 -8.24 -30.19 18.91
CA ALA A 327 -8.97 -30.25 17.65
C ALA A 327 -9.56 -28.89 17.23
N ASP A 328 -10.11 -28.14 18.18
CA ASP A 328 -10.84 -26.88 17.94
C ASP A 328 -10.29 -25.68 18.75
N HIS A 329 -9.22 -25.89 19.51
CA HIS A 329 -8.52 -24.89 20.30
C HIS A 329 -7.07 -25.31 20.55
N GLY A 330 -6.31 -24.49 21.27
CA GLY A 330 -5.03 -24.89 21.82
C GLY A 330 -4.43 -23.80 22.70
N TRP A 331 -3.30 -24.15 23.31
CA TRP A 331 -2.60 -23.30 24.27
C TRP A 331 -1.17 -23.06 23.81
N ALA A 332 -0.67 -21.85 24.00
CA ALA A 332 0.69 -21.48 23.65
C ALA A 332 1.41 -20.82 24.83
N GLU A 333 2.72 -21.03 24.89
CA GLU A 333 3.63 -20.31 25.79
C GLU A 333 3.49 -18.79 25.62
N CYS A 334 3.43 -18.05 26.73
CA CYS A 334 3.51 -16.59 26.71
C CYS A 334 4.96 -16.14 26.52
N VAL A 335 5.38 -15.98 25.27
CA VAL A 335 6.70 -15.43 24.92
C VAL A 335 6.76 -13.96 25.33
N THR A 336 7.84 -13.54 26.00
CA THR A 336 8.02 -12.16 26.49
C THR A 336 9.19 -11.50 25.76
N ALA A 337 9.01 -10.25 25.32
CA ALA A 337 10.08 -9.47 24.74
C ALA A 337 11.17 -9.13 25.78
N ARG A 338 12.44 -9.28 25.39
CA ARG A 338 13.61 -8.99 26.24
C ARG A 338 14.70 -8.33 25.42
N PRO A 339 15.51 -7.41 26.00
CA PRO A 339 16.68 -6.88 25.31
C PRO A 339 17.68 -7.97 24.93
N CYS A 340 18.42 -7.75 23.83
CA CYS A 340 19.60 -8.54 23.51
C CYS A 340 20.67 -8.33 24.57
N ALA A 341 21.35 -9.40 24.98
CA ALA A 341 22.41 -9.32 25.98
C ALA A 341 23.67 -8.61 25.45
N THR A 342 23.90 -8.63 24.14
CA THR A 342 25.08 -8.05 23.49
C THR A 342 24.72 -7.47 22.12
N ALA A 343 25.54 -6.57 21.59
CA ALA A 343 25.38 -6.07 20.22
C ALA A 343 25.48 -7.17 19.14
N PRO A 344 26.41 -8.16 19.22
CA PRO A 344 26.37 -9.34 18.36
C PRO A 344 25.07 -10.15 18.45
N GLY A 345 24.38 -10.14 19.61
CA GLY A 345 23.06 -10.75 19.75
C GLY A 345 22.00 -10.12 18.84
N VAL A 346 22.13 -8.83 18.52
CA VAL A 346 21.25 -8.15 17.54
C VAL A 346 21.52 -8.64 16.11
N ALA A 347 22.78 -8.82 15.73
CA ALA A 347 23.13 -9.43 14.44
C ALA A 347 22.57 -10.86 14.35
N GLY A 348 22.69 -11.65 15.43
CA GLY A 348 22.08 -12.97 15.56
C GLY A 348 20.55 -12.96 15.44
N PHE A 349 19.88 -11.93 15.98
CA PHE A 349 18.43 -11.73 15.78
C PHE A 349 18.09 -11.58 14.30
N TYR A 350 18.76 -10.68 13.58
CA TYR A 350 18.47 -10.43 12.16
C TYR A 350 18.86 -11.60 11.26
N TRP A 351 19.94 -12.33 11.58
CA TRP A 351 20.25 -13.59 10.92
C TRP A 351 19.11 -14.61 11.08
N ARG A 352 18.61 -14.81 12.31
CA ARG A 352 17.48 -15.72 12.56
C ARG A 352 16.20 -15.27 11.85
N THR A 353 15.96 -13.96 11.79
CA THR A 353 14.87 -13.38 10.98
C THR A 353 15.02 -13.74 9.50
N GLY A 354 16.22 -13.63 8.94
CA GLY A 354 16.50 -14.04 7.56
C GLY A 354 16.19 -15.51 7.31
N ALA A 355 16.62 -16.40 8.21
CA ALA A 355 16.33 -17.83 8.11
C ALA A 355 14.83 -18.13 8.23
N LEU A 356 14.12 -17.49 9.16
CA LEU A 356 12.66 -17.58 9.27
C LEU A 356 11.96 -17.09 8.01
N LEU A 357 12.43 -15.97 7.42
CA LEU A 357 11.87 -15.44 6.18
C LEU A 357 11.96 -16.46 5.05
N ALA A 358 13.07 -17.20 4.93
CA ALA A 358 13.21 -18.27 3.93
C ALA A 358 12.20 -19.41 4.14
N LEU A 359 12.04 -19.87 5.39
CA LEU A 359 11.07 -20.93 5.74
C LEU A 359 9.63 -20.49 5.49
N VAL A 360 9.26 -19.29 5.94
CA VAL A 360 7.93 -18.69 5.74
C VAL A 360 7.65 -18.47 4.25
N HIS A 361 8.64 -17.98 3.50
CA HIS A 361 8.52 -17.81 2.05
C HIS A 361 8.28 -19.14 1.34
N ALA A 362 9.05 -20.18 1.66
CA ALA A 362 8.88 -21.51 1.07
C ALA A 362 7.48 -22.11 1.35
N LEU A 363 6.96 -21.89 2.55
CA LEU A 363 5.63 -22.31 2.96
C LEU A 363 4.50 -21.36 2.52
N ARG A 364 4.78 -20.34 1.69
CA ARG A 364 3.78 -19.33 1.25
C ARG A 364 3.05 -18.67 2.41
N GLY A 365 3.77 -18.33 3.48
CA GLY A 365 3.22 -17.55 4.59
C GLY A 365 2.94 -16.10 4.21
N THR A 366 1.91 -15.53 4.83
CA THR A 366 1.52 -14.13 4.72
C THR A 366 1.06 -13.60 6.09
N ASP A 367 0.77 -12.31 6.20
CA ASP A 367 0.19 -11.70 7.41
C ASP A 367 1.11 -11.68 8.66
N PHE A 368 2.44 -11.72 8.50
CA PHE A 368 3.40 -11.62 9.61
C PHE A 368 3.76 -10.16 9.96
N HIS A 369 2.75 -9.41 10.36
CA HIS A 369 2.86 -8.01 10.82
C HIS A 369 3.50 -7.90 12.21
N GLN A 370 3.75 -6.66 12.67
CA GLN A 370 4.42 -6.32 13.93
C GLN A 370 3.85 -7.03 15.18
N GLU A 371 2.57 -7.38 15.21
CA GLU A 371 1.92 -8.06 16.35
C GLU A 371 2.21 -9.56 16.40
N ASN A 372 2.69 -10.15 15.29
CA ASN A 372 2.90 -11.58 15.14
C ASN A 372 4.34 -12.03 15.42
N ILE A 373 5.20 -11.09 15.85
CA ILE A 373 6.60 -11.38 16.23
C ILE A 373 6.89 -10.79 17.60
N ILE A 374 7.57 -11.56 18.44
CA ILE A 374 8.10 -11.10 19.72
C ILE A 374 9.63 -11.16 19.70
N ALA A 375 10.29 -10.05 20.02
CA ALA A 375 11.73 -9.97 20.17
C ALA A 375 12.18 -10.47 21.54
N ALA A 376 12.33 -11.78 21.67
CA ALA A 376 12.74 -12.45 22.90
C ALA A 376 14.27 -12.54 23.01
N GLY A 377 14.93 -11.41 23.28
CA GLY A 377 16.39 -11.31 23.23
C GLY A 377 16.87 -11.40 21.78
N GLU A 378 17.83 -12.29 21.52
CA GLU A 378 18.36 -12.55 20.18
C GLU A 378 17.45 -13.46 19.31
N HIS A 379 16.25 -13.81 19.78
CA HIS A 379 15.32 -14.69 19.08
C HIS A 379 14.08 -13.92 18.59
N PRO A 380 13.90 -13.77 17.27
CA PRO A 380 12.60 -13.41 16.68
C PRO A 380 11.67 -14.61 16.78
N VAL A 381 10.61 -14.52 17.60
CA VAL A 381 9.67 -15.62 17.79
C VAL A 381 8.35 -15.29 17.10
N LEU A 382 7.98 -16.09 16.10
CA LEU A 382 6.68 -16.01 15.45
C LEU A 382 5.62 -16.59 16.38
N VAL A 383 4.63 -15.78 16.77
CA VAL A 383 3.59 -16.17 17.75
C VAL A 383 2.25 -16.48 17.11
N ASP A 384 2.05 -16.13 15.83
CA ASP A 384 0.91 -16.57 15.04
C ASP A 384 1.33 -17.13 13.68
N LEU A 385 0.92 -18.37 13.41
CA LEU A 385 1.29 -19.14 12.23
C LEU A 385 0.07 -19.55 11.39
N GLU A 386 -1.13 -19.02 11.70
CA GLU A 386 -2.36 -19.43 11.04
C GLU A 386 -2.41 -19.10 9.55
N ALA A 387 -1.65 -18.10 9.09
CA ALA A 387 -1.58 -17.69 7.70
C ALA A 387 -0.43 -18.34 6.90
N LEU A 388 0.19 -19.42 7.41
CA LEU A 388 1.07 -20.28 6.61
C LEU A 388 0.27 -21.07 5.55
N LEU A 389 0.93 -21.47 4.47
CA LEU A 389 0.32 -22.20 3.34
C LEU A 389 -0.92 -21.48 2.77
N HIS A 390 -0.85 -20.14 2.67
CA HIS A 390 -2.00 -19.35 2.23
C HIS A 390 -2.44 -19.79 0.82
N PRO A 391 -3.71 -20.22 0.64
CA PRO A 391 -4.19 -20.78 -0.60
C PRO A 391 -4.38 -19.70 -1.67
N THR A 392 -4.13 -20.05 -2.93
CA THR A 392 -4.36 -19.14 -4.05
C THR A 392 -5.86 -18.92 -4.23
N ALA A 393 -6.30 -17.67 -4.04
CA ALA A 393 -7.70 -17.31 -4.15
C ALA A 393 -8.22 -17.45 -5.60
N PRO A 394 -9.48 -17.85 -5.81
CA PRO A 394 -10.10 -17.82 -7.13
C PRO A 394 -10.25 -16.38 -7.66
N ARG A 395 -10.40 -16.24 -8.98
CA ARG A 395 -10.56 -14.95 -9.66
C ARG A 395 -11.72 -14.15 -9.06
N LYS A 396 -11.53 -12.84 -8.91
CA LYS A 396 -12.62 -11.93 -8.53
C LYS A 396 -13.66 -11.85 -9.64
N ALA A 397 -14.93 -11.62 -9.28
CA ALA A 397 -16.01 -11.43 -10.24
C ALA A 397 -15.78 -10.13 -11.03
N GLN A 398 -15.82 -10.21 -12.37
CA GLN A 398 -15.75 -9.03 -13.23
C GLN A 398 -17.15 -8.45 -13.43
N PRO A 399 -17.33 -7.11 -13.40
CA PRO A 399 -18.62 -6.49 -13.68
C PRO A 399 -19.12 -6.85 -15.09
N GLY A 400 -20.36 -7.36 -15.22
CA GLY A 400 -21.02 -7.59 -16.51
C GLY A 400 -20.64 -8.87 -17.27
N THR A 401 -19.94 -9.83 -16.64
CA THR A 401 -19.66 -11.13 -17.28
C THR A 401 -20.76 -12.15 -16.95
N GLN A 402 -21.38 -12.73 -17.98
CA GLN A 402 -22.37 -13.80 -17.80
C GLN A 402 -21.72 -15.07 -17.21
N PRO A 403 -22.42 -15.83 -16.35
CA PRO A 403 -21.94 -17.13 -15.91
C PRO A 403 -21.83 -18.09 -17.10
N GLY A 404 -20.63 -18.60 -17.38
CA GLY A 404 -20.40 -19.66 -18.38
C GLY A 404 -19.75 -19.22 -19.69
N THR A 405 -19.61 -17.92 -19.95
CA THR A 405 -18.71 -17.43 -20.99
C THR A 405 -17.33 -17.20 -20.36
N GLN A 406 -16.38 -18.10 -20.63
CA GLN A 406 -14.97 -17.76 -20.51
C GLN A 406 -14.69 -16.76 -21.63
N PRO A 407 -14.50 -15.46 -21.37
CA PRO A 407 -13.94 -14.61 -22.41
C PRO A 407 -12.56 -15.17 -22.75
N ASP A 408 -12.29 -15.38 -24.05
CA ASP A 408 -10.98 -15.66 -24.65
C ASP A 408 -9.97 -14.49 -24.44
N ALA A 409 -10.04 -13.80 -23.30
CA ALA A 409 -9.16 -12.70 -22.91
C ALA A 409 -7.84 -13.21 -22.29
N ASP A 410 -7.40 -14.42 -22.65
CA ASP A 410 -6.27 -15.15 -22.07
C ASP A 410 -4.88 -14.59 -22.44
N ARG A 411 -4.79 -13.37 -23.01
CA ARG A 411 -3.49 -12.70 -23.25
C ARG A 411 -3.40 -11.27 -22.72
N ASP A 412 -4.45 -10.46 -22.82
CA ASP A 412 -4.41 -9.05 -22.39
C ASP A 412 -4.90 -8.81 -20.95
N GLY A 413 -5.59 -9.80 -20.34
CA GLY A 413 -6.07 -9.73 -18.95
C GLY A 413 -5.09 -10.28 -17.90
N ALA A 414 -3.93 -10.81 -18.33
CA ALA A 414 -2.92 -11.32 -17.42
C ALA A 414 -2.41 -10.21 -16.49
N GLU A 415 -2.02 -10.57 -15.28
CA GLU A 415 -1.37 -9.63 -14.38
C GLU A 415 0.00 -9.22 -14.93
N GLU A 416 0.39 -7.98 -14.66
CA GLU A 416 1.71 -7.47 -15.04
C GLU A 416 2.81 -8.30 -14.34
N PRO A 417 3.84 -8.82 -15.07
CA PRO A 417 4.79 -9.78 -14.53
C PRO A 417 5.52 -9.33 -13.28
N ALA A 418 5.99 -8.08 -13.24
CA ALA A 418 6.73 -7.57 -12.08
C ALA A 418 5.84 -7.46 -10.85
N ARG A 419 4.57 -7.04 -11.00
CA ARG A 419 3.58 -7.01 -9.93
C ARG A 419 3.23 -8.39 -9.41
N ALA A 420 3.06 -9.37 -10.31
CA ALA A 420 2.85 -10.76 -9.94
C ALA A 420 4.06 -11.30 -9.15
N ALA A 421 5.27 -11.09 -9.66
CA ALA A 421 6.50 -11.52 -9.01
C ALA A 421 6.70 -10.87 -7.63
N LEU A 422 6.44 -9.56 -7.49
CA LEU A 422 6.51 -8.87 -6.19
C LEU A 422 5.52 -9.47 -5.19
N ARG A 423 4.27 -9.75 -5.61
CA ARG A 423 3.25 -10.39 -4.76
C ARG A 423 3.55 -11.86 -4.45
N GLU A 424 4.40 -12.52 -5.23
CA GLU A 424 4.81 -13.91 -5.00
C GLU A 424 6.13 -14.01 -4.20
N SER A 425 6.89 -12.91 -4.11
CA SER A 425 8.18 -12.82 -3.44
C SER A 425 8.09 -12.88 -1.91
N VAL A 426 9.26 -12.86 -1.24
CA VAL A 426 9.41 -12.65 0.21
C VAL A 426 8.65 -11.45 0.77
N ARG A 427 8.33 -10.45 -0.07
CA ARG A 427 7.50 -9.30 0.31
C ARG A 427 6.09 -9.68 0.77
N ALA A 428 5.53 -10.76 0.21
CA ALA A 428 4.18 -11.22 0.51
C ALA A 428 4.00 -11.73 1.95
N THR A 429 5.11 -11.99 2.65
CA THR A 429 5.10 -12.46 4.03
C THR A 429 4.63 -11.39 5.02
N ALA A 430 4.72 -10.11 4.66
CA ALA A 430 4.58 -8.95 5.54
C ALA A 430 5.64 -8.83 6.66
N LEU A 431 6.67 -9.69 6.66
CA LEU A 431 7.82 -9.56 7.58
C LEU A 431 8.69 -8.34 7.23
N LEU A 432 8.86 -8.07 5.94
CA LEU A 432 9.73 -7.01 5.44
C LEU A 432 9.07 -5.62 5.52
N PRO A 433 9.84 -4.55 5.82
CA PRO A 433 9.36 -3.16 5.88
C PRO A 433 8.53 -2.76 4.67
N ALA A 434 7.28 -2.33 4.88
CA ALA A 434 6.37 -1.95 3.80
C ALA A 434 5.60 -0.68 4.08
N LYS A 435 5.61 0.27 3.14
CA LYS A 435 5.06 1.61 3.38
C LYS A 435 3.59 1.67 3.04
N VAL A 436 2.80 2.06 4.04
CA VAL A 436 1.40 2.42 3.87
C VAL A 436 1.32 3.93 3.79
N VAL A 437 1.10 4.45 2.58
CA VAL A 437 0.85 5.88 2.34
C VAL A 437 -0.57 6.21 2.77
N LEU A 438 -0.73 7.22 3.63
CA LEU A 438 -2.01 7.65 4.15
C LEU A 438 -2.61 8.77 3.28
N ASP A 439 -3.86 8.60 2.85
CA ASP A 439 -4.58 9.58 2.03
C ASP A 439 -4.88 10.88 2.80
N GLY A 440 -4.73 12.04 2.13
CA GLY A 440 -5.26 13.32 2.62
C GLY A 440 -4.35 14.16 3.52
N ALA A 441 -3.10 13.76 3.74
CA ALA A 441 -2.11 14.62 4.40
C ALA A 441 -1.58 15.66 3.40
N ALA A 442 -2.05 16.91 3.52
CA ALA A 442 -1.40 18.05 2.85
C ALA A 442 0.07 18.12 3.29
N ALA A 443 0.98 18.33 2.33
CA ALA A 443 2.41 18.62 2.49
C ALA A 443 3.07 17.99 3.74
N GLY A 444 3.53 16.73 3.60
CA GLY A 444 4.25 15.99 4.66
C GLY A 444 3.67 14.60 4.90
N ALA A 445 3.51 13.81 3.84
CA ALA A 445 2.87 12.49 3.87
C ALA A 445 3.43 11.60 4.99
N GLY A 446 2.62 11.35 6.02
CA GLY A 446 2.92 10.31 7.01
C GLY A 446 2.78 8.95 6.33
N ALA A 447 3.90 8.27 6.08
CA ALA A 447 3.88 6.83 5.84
C ALA A 447 3.97 6.10 7.17
N ALA A 448 3.25 4.99 7.27
CA ALA A 448 3.36 4.05 8.37
C ALA A 448 3.89 2.70 7.87
N ASP A 449 4.47 1.92 8.78
CA ASP A 449 5.08 0.64 8.48
C ASP A 449 4.76 -0.35 9.60
N TYR A 450 3.82 -1.24 9.28
CA TYR A 450 3.26 -2.24 10.19
C TYR A 450 3.85 -3.64 9.96
N SER A 451 4.95 -3.72 9.20
CA SER A 451 5.61 -5.00 8.91
C SER A 451 6.12 -5.68 10.17
N GLY A 452 6.41 -6.98 10.08
CA GLY A 452 6.99 -7.74 11.18
C GLY A 452 8.33 -7.18 11.72
N LEU A 453 9.12 -6.48 10.89
CA LEU A 453 10.43 -5.93 11.29
C LEU A 453 10.42 -4.44 11.66
N ASN A 454 9.29 -3.77 11.44
CA ASN A 454 9.09 -2.39 11.85
C ASN A 454 7.81 -2.27 12.67
N GLY A 455 7.35 -1.05 12.97
CA GLY A 455 6.21 -0.87 13.87
C GLY A 455 6.56 0.01 15.06
N ALA A 456 7.21 1.13 14.75
CA ALA A 456 7.60 2.08 15.78
C ALA A 456 6.36 2.63 16.48
N ALA A 457 6.52 2.96 17.76
CA ALA A 457 5.54 3.77 18.46
C ALA A 457 5.37 5.13 17.76
N ASP A 458 4.23 5.76 18.00
CA ASP A 458 3.86 7.08 17.47
C ASP A 458 3.65 7.12 15.94
N GLN A 459 3.43 5.97 15.30
CA GLN A 459 2.99 5.94 13.90
C GLN A 459 1.47 6.18 13.80
N PRO A 460 1.00 6.90 12.75
CA PRO A 460 -0.42 7.12 12.50
C PRO A 460 -1.14 5.84 12.05
N SER A 461 -2.33 5.57 12.59
CA SER A 461 -3.18 4.42 12.25
C SER A 461 -3.42 4.27 10.74
N VAL A 462 -3.49 3.05 10.19
CA VAL A 462 -3.70 2.80 8.74
C VAL A 462 -4.91 3.53 8.16
N VAL A 463 -5.98 3.64 8.96
CA VAL A 463 -7.21 4.34 8.60
C VAL A 463 -7.58 5.31 9.73
N PRO A 464 -8.36 6.36 9.45
CA PRO A 464 -9.00 7.16 10.49
C PRO A 464 -9.86 6.26 11.38
N VAL A 465 -9.81 6.48 12.69
CA VAL A 465 -10.66 5.81 13.68
C VAL A 465 -11.54 6.85 14.37
N PRO A 466 -12.72 6.44 14.89
CA PRO A 466 -13.59 7.37 15.62
C PRO A 466 -12.97 7.75 16.97
N VAL A 467 -12.79 9.06 17.20
CA VAL A 467 -12.28 9.62 18.45
C VAL A 467 -13.34 10.53 19.08
N GLU A 468 -13.61 10.33 20.37
CA GLU A 468 -14.49 11.18 21.16
C GLU A 468 -13.79 12.51 21.47
N LYS A 469 -14.48 13.63 21.20
CA LYS A 469 -14.10 14.98 21.64
C LYS A 469 -15.10 15.46 22.68
N ASN A 470 -14.68 16.34 23.58
CA ASN A 470 -15.50 16.85 24.70
C ASN A 470 -16.10 15.72 25.57
N THR A 471 -15.31 14.67 25.81
CA THR A 471 -15.75 13.52 26.60
C THR A 471 -16.19 13.94 28.00
N GLY A 472 -17.36 13.46 28.43
CA GLY A 472 -17.93 13.79 29.74
C GLY A 472 -18.79 15.05 29.77
N THR A 473 -19.08 15.68 28.62
CA THR A 473 -20.02 16.81 28.52
C THR A 473 -21.15 16.50 27.54
N ASP A 474 -22.20 17.34 27.56
CA ASP A 474 -23.32 17.32 26.62
C ASP A 474 -22.97 17.75 25.19
N GLU A 475 -21.73 18.19 24.95
CA GLU A 475 -21.17 18.54 23.64
C GLU A 475 -20.25 17.45 23.09
N VAL A 476 -20.25 16.26 23.71
CA VAL A 476 -19.52 15.09 23.23
C VAL A 476 -19.89 14.79 21.77
N HIS A 477 -18.90 14.52 20.94
CA HIS A 477 -19.07 14.15 19.54
C HIS A 477 -17.91 13.29 19.02
N ILE A 478 -18.11 12.62 17.88
CA ILE A 478 -17.12 11.73 17.26
C ILE A 478 -16.46 12.46 16.08
N VAL A 479 -15.13 12.45 16.03
CA VAL A 479 -14.32 12.90 14.90
C VAL A 479 -13.50 11.72 14.37
N TRP A 480 -13.40 11.58 13.06
CA TRP A 480 -12.58 10.55 12.42
C TRP A 480 -11.19 11.10 12.15
N GLU A 481 -10.19 10.62 12.88
CA GLU A 481 -8.80 11.07 12.76
C GLU A 481 -7.82 9.90 12.85
N HIS A 482 -6.61 10.09 12.33
CA HIS A 482 -5.54 9.11 12.49
C HIS A 482 -4.96 9.22 13.89
N VAL A 483 -4.96 8.12 14.64
CA VAL A 483 -4.43 8.08 16.01
C VAL A 483 -3.01 7.52 16.02
N ARG A 484 -2.24 7.89 17.05
CA ARG A 484 -0.87 7.42 17.24
C ARG A 484 -0.85 6.05 17.90
N THR A 485 -0.10 5.11 17.32
CA THR A 485 -0.03 3.72 17.78
C THR A 485 1.05 3.53 18.86
N PRO A 486 0.86 2.64 19.84
CA PRO A 486 1.80 2.47 20.97
C PRO A 486 3.09 1.69 20.64
N GLY A 487 3.27 1.25 19.39
CA GLY A 487 4.36 0.35 18.98
C GLY A 487 4.12 -1.10 19.40
N ALA A 488 4.98 -2.02 18.93
CA ALA A 488 4.86 -3.45 19.19
C ALA A 488 6.15 -4.04 19.80
N GLU A 489 6.06 -5.30 20.24
CA GLU A 489 7.14 -6.03 20.93
C GLU A 489 8.09 -6.78 19.99
N ASN A 490 8.04 -6.50 18.69
CA ASN A 490 8.72 -7.21 17.62
C ASN A 490 10.16 -6.76 17.34
N ARG A 491 10.56 -5.59 17.84
CA ARG A 491 11.86 -4.98 17.52
C ARG A 491 12.92 -5.35 18.56
N PRO A 492 14.13 -5.76 18.13
CA PRO A 492 15.21 -6.08 19.06
C PRO A 492 15.71 -4.80 19.75
N ARG A 493 15.87 -4.89 21.07
CA ARG A 493 16.48 -3.83 21.88
C ARG A 493 17.94 -4.16 22.18
N LEU A 494 18.79 -3.14 22.16
CA LEU A 494 20.17 -3.20 22.63
C LEU A 494 20.23 -3.32 24.16
N PRO A 495 21.40 -3.67 24.75
CA PRO A 495 21.54 -3.79 26.20
C PRO A 495 21.17 -2.52 26.99
N ASP A 496 21.30 -1.34 26.38
CA ASP A 496 20.91 -0.05 26.94
C ASP A 496 19.40 0.25 26.83
N GLY A 497 18.62 -0.65 26.23
CA GLY A 497 17.18 -0.54 26.04
C GLY A 497 16.76 0.18 24.76
N THR A 498 17.69 0.74 23.98
CA THR A 498 17.37 1.40 22.71
C THR A 498 17.03 0.39 21.61
N TYR A 499 16.20 0.78 20.63
CA TYR A 499 15.85 -0.11 19.53
C TYR A 499 16.91 -0.10 18.43
N ALA A 500 17.32 -1.29 17.97
CA ALA A 500 18.17 -1.39 16.80
C ALA A 500 17.45 -0.93 15.53
N ARG A 501 18.21 -0.41 14.57
CA ARG A 501 17.70 -0.05 13.24
C ARG A 501 17.83 -1.25 12.30
N PRO A 502 16.73 -1.73 11.69
CA PRO A 502 16.79 -2.88 10.79
C PRO A 502 17.74 -2.71 9.60
N ALA A 503 17.81 -1.50 9.04
CA ALA A 503 18.66 -1.20 7.88
C ALA A 503 20.16 -1.49 8.13
N ASP A 504 20.65 -1.23 9.35
CA ASP A 504 22.05 -1.47 9.75
C ASP A 504 22.43 -2.97 9.73
N HIS A 505 21.43 -3.85 9.76
CA HIS A 505 21.59 -5.31 9.83
C HIS A 505 21.08 -6.04 8.57
N THR A 506 20.95 -5.32 7.45
CA THR A 506 20.52 -5.91 6.16
C THR A 506 21.44 -7.06 5.74
N ALA A 507 22.75 -6.93 5.96
CA ALA A 507 23.73 -7.97 5.63
C ALA A 507 23.55 -9.24 6.48
N ASP A 508 23.29 -9.11 7.78
CA ASP A 508 23.03 -10.23 8.69
C ASP A 508 21.77 -10.99 8.27
N MET A 509 20.72 -10.25 7.92
CA MET A 509 19.47 -10.82 7.43
C MET A 509 19.63 -11.55 6.09
N LEU A 510 20.36 -10.98 5.14
CA LEU A 510 20.67 -11.64 3.87
C LEU A 510 21.49 -12.92 4.09
N ALA A 511 22.44 -12.93 5.03
CA ALA A 511 23.22 -14.11 5.37
C ALA A 511 22.33 -15.24 5.95
N GLY A 512 21.40 -14.90 6.84
CA GLY A 512 20.43 -15.85 7.38
C GLY A 512 19.45 -16.37 6.33
N PHE A 513 18.96 -15.48 5.47
CA PHE A 513 18.08 -15.85 4.36
C PHE A 513 18.75 -16.80 3.39
N ARG A 514 19.99 -16.52 2.97
CA ARG A 514 20.80 -17.41 2.13
C ARG A 514 20.94 -18.79 2.73
N HIS A 515 21.32 -18.87 4.00
CA HIS A 515 21.46 -20.14 4.69
C HIS A 515 20.14 -20.93 4.72
N GLY A 516 19.03 -20.27 5.10
CA GLY A 516 17.70 -20.90 5.09
C GLY A 516 17.27 -21.36 3.70
N TYR A 517 17.48 -20.54 2.68
CA TYR A 517 17.14 -20.85 1.29
C TYR A 517 17.94 -22.04 0.75
N ASP A 518 19.26 -22.04 0.99
CA ASP A 518 20.17 -23.09 0.53
C ASP A 518 19.87 -24.42 1.24
N TRP A 519 19.54 -24.38 2.54
CA TRP A 519 19.12 -25.55 3.29
C TRP A 519 17.85 -26.18 2.69
N ILE A 520 16.83 -25.37 2.36
CA ILE A 520 15.60 -25.85 1.73
C ILE A 520 15.90 -26.45 0.36
N SER A 521 16.73 -25.79 -0.45
CA SER A 521 17.11 -26.27 -1.78
C SER A 521 17.87 -27.60 -1.72
N ALA A 522 18.84 -27.72 -0.80
CA ALA A 522 19.63 -28.93 -0.60
C ALA A 522 18.81 -30.11 -0.06
N ARG A 523 17.74 -29.85 0.71
CA ARG A 523 16.85 -30.86 1.30
C ARG A 523 15.51 -31.01 0.60
N ARG A 524 15.36 -30.46 -0.61
CA ARG A 524 14.12 -30.51 -1.42
C ARG A 524 13.48 -31.90 -1.46
N ALA A 525 14.27 -32.94 -1.72
CA ALA A 525 13.77 -34.31 -1.80
C ALA A 525 13.21 -34.81 -0.46
N GLU A 526 13.90 -34.52 0.65
CA GLU A 526 13.47 -34.87 2.01
C GLU A 526 12.19 -34.11 2.39
N LEU A 527 12.17 -32.80 2.17
CA LEU A 527 11.04 -31.92 2.50
C LEU A 527 9.75 -32.31 1.77
N LEU A 528 9.88 -32.67 0.48
CA LEU A 528 8.75 -32.96 -0.42
C LEU A 528 8.36 -34.44 -0.50
N ALA A 529 9.10 -35.34 0.16
CA ALA A 529 8.84 -36.76 0.18
C ALA A 529 7.43 -37.07 0.75
N PRO A 530 6.80 -38.19 0.34
CA PRO A 530 5.62 -38.70 1.02
C PRO A 530 5.91 -38.91 2.52
N GLY A 531 5.12 -38.27 3.39
CA GLY A 531 5.35 -38.30 4.84
C GLY A 531 6.46 -37.36 5.35
N GLY A 532 7.12 -36.61 4.46
CA GLY A 532 8.10 -35.59 4.84
C GLY A 532 7.46 -34.36 5.50
N PRO A 533 8.27 -33.41 5.99
CA PRO A 533 7.79 -32.23 6.74
C PRO A 533 6.67 -31.45 6.06
N VAL A 534 6.74 -31.25 4.74
CA VAL A 534 5.71 -30.50 3.99
C VAL A 534 4.38 -31.27 3.97
N ALA A 535 4.41 -32.60 3.84
CA ALA A 535 3.19 -33.42 3.82
C ALA A 535 2.41 -33.35 5.15
N GLY A 536 3.09 -33.10 6.28
CA GLY A 536 2.46 -32.95 7.60
C GLY A 536 1.42 -31.83 7.67
N PHE A 537 1.56 -30.78 6.84
CA PHE A 537 0.62 -29.67 6.81
C PHE A 537 -0.71 -29.97 6.10
N ALA A 538 -0.83 -31.09 5.37
CA ALA A 538 -2.00 -31.36 4.51
C ALA A 538 -3.35 -31.28 5.23
N ARG A 539 -3.38 -31.61 6.53
CA ARG A 539 -4.57 -31.64 7.38
C ARG A 539 -4.57 -30.58 8.49
N ALA A 540 -3.53 -29.74 8.57
CA ALA A 540 -3.48 -28.66 9.54
C ALA A 540 -4.35 -27.48 9.05
N PRO A 541 -5.38 -27.05 9.78
CA PRO A 541 -6.18 -25.89 9.39
C PRO A 541 -5.32 -24.63 9.32
N VAL A 542 -5.49 -23.85 8.25
CA VAL A 542 -4.86 -22.55 8.04
C VAL A 542 -5.91 -21.49 7.72
N ARG A 543 -5.68 -20.23 8.09
CA ARG A 543 -6.58 -19.11 7.83
C ARG A 543 -6.48 -18.67 6.37
N PHE A 544 -7.62 -18.53 5.73
CA PHE A 544 -7.74 -17.85 4.44
C PHE A 544 -8.25 -16.43 4.66
N LEU A 545 -7.46 -15.46 4.17
CA LEU A 545 -7.75 -14.02 4.25
C LEU A 545 -8.23 -13.52 2.88
N PRO A 546 -9.55 -13.40 2.63
CA PRO A 546 -10.07 -12.88 1.37
C PRO A 546 -9.87 -11.37 1.21
N ARG A 547 -9.72 -10.65 2.34
CA ARG A 547 -9.46 -9.21 2.46
C ARG A 547 -8.72 -8.93 3.77
N ALA A 548 -8.09 -7.77 3.85
CA ALA A 548 -7.46 -7.29 5.09
C ALA A 548 -8.49 -6.98 6.18
N SER A 549 -8.19 -7.32 7.44
CA SER A 549 -9.10 -7.15 8.59
C SER A 549 -9.60 -5.72 8.78
N PHE A 550 -8.77 -4.71 8.53
CA PHE A 550 -9.16 -3.30 8.70
C PHE A 550 -10.32 -2.88 7.79
N VAL A 551 -10.50 -3.54 6.63
CA VAL A 551 -11.64 -3.30 5.74
C VAL A 551 -12.94 -3.71 6.43
N TYR A 552 -12.95 -4.86 7.09
CA TYR A 552 -14.11 -5.31 7.86
C TYR A 552 -14.34 -4.45 9.09
N ALA A 553 -13.28 -4.08 9.83
CA ALA A 553 -13.39 -3.20 10.99
C ALA A 553 -14.00 -1.84 10.63
N LYS A 554 -13.61 -1.27 9.48
CA LYS A 554 -14.19 -0.04 8.95
C LYS A 554 -15.67 -0.19 8.64
N VAL A 555 -16.05 -1.21 7.86
CA VAL A 555 -17.47 -1.46 7.50
C VAL A 555 -18.31 -1.73 8.75
N LEU A 556 -17.78 -2.49 9.71
CA LEU A 556 -18.42 -2.74 11.00
C LEU A 556 -18.69 -1.44 11.73
N THR A 557 -17.66 -0.60 11.90
CA THR A 557 -17.76 0.67 12.64
C THR A 557 -18.74 1.63 11.95
N GLU A 558 -18.67 1.77 10.63
CA GLU A 558 -19.62 2.60 9.86
C GLU A 558 -21.05 2.05 9.93
N SER A 559 -21.24 0.73 10.00
CA SER A 559 -22.57 0.11 10.14
C SER A 559 -23.24 0.41 11.48
N MET A 560 -22.49 0.91 12.47
CA MET A 560 -22.98 1.32 13.80
C MET A 560 -23.50 2.76 13.85
N HIS A 561 -23.58 3.46 12.71
CA HIS A 561 -24.19 4.78 12.66
C HIS A 561 -25.68 4.70 13.10
N PRO A 562 -26.19 5.63 13.93
CA PRO A 562 -27.55 5.57 14.48
C PRO A 562 -28.66 5.42 13.43
N ASP A 563 -28.47 6.00 12.24
CA ASP A 563 -29.44 5.88 11.12
C ASP A 563 -29.62 4.44 10.62
N PHE A 564 -28.59 3.60 10.73
CA PHE A 564 -28.67 2.18 10.38
C PHE A 564 -29.23 1.33 11.53
N LEU A 565 -29.32 1.87 12.73
CA LEU A 565 -29.70 1.12 13.93
C LEU A 565 -31.22 1.11 14.21
N ARG A 566 -31.99 1.83 13.38
CA ARG A 566 -33.46 1.85 13.42
C ARG A 566 -34.11 0.72 12.61
N ASP A 567 -33.51 0.34 11.48
CA ASP A 567 -34.04 -0.70 10.57
C ASP A 567 -32.90 -1.59 10.04
N ALA A 568 -33.05 -2.91 10.18
CA ALA A 568 -32.03 -3.88 9.78
C ALA A 568 -31.77 -3.89 8.27
N LEU A 569 -32.73 -3.48 7.43
CA LEU A 569 -32.52 -3.39 5.98
C LEU A 569 -31.49 -2.31 5.63
N GLU A 570 -31.47 -1.20 6.36
CA GLU A 570 -30.49 -0.13 6.18
C GLU A 570 -29.10 -0.55 6.65
N ARG A 571 -29.02 -1.27 7.77
CA ARG A 571 -27.75 -1.84 8.22
C ARG A 571 -27.21 -2.89 7.26
N GLU A 572 -28.06 -3.78 6.74
CA GLU A 572 -27.65 -4.79 5.76
C GLU A 572 -27.14 -4.13 4.47
N ARG A 573 -27.82 -3.07 3.97
CA ARG A 573 -27.34 -2.25 2.85
C ARG A 573 -25.94 -1.72 3.08
N SER A 574 -25.62 -1.27 4.29
CA SER A 574 -24.29 -0.77 4.63
C SER A 574 -23.19 -1.82 4.42
N THR A 575 -23.46 -3.09 4.76
CA THR A 575 -22.54 -4.22 4.61
C THR A 575 -22.49 -4.78 3.18
N ALA A 576 -23.54 -4.56 2.38
CA ALA A 576 -23.61 -5.00 0.98
C ALA A 576 -22.54 -4.35 0.09
N ARG A 577 -21.87 -3.29 0.57
CA ARG A 577 -20.63 -2.74 -0.03
C ARG A 577 -19.52 -3.79 -0.17
N LEU A 578 -19.49 -4.81 0.69
CA LEU A 578 -18.54 -5.94 0.62
C LEU A 578 -18.74 -6.81 -0.64
N CYS A 579 -19.90 -6.73 -1.32
CA CYS A 579 -20.09 -7.36 -2.63
C CYS A 579 -19.11 -6.83 -3.70
N ALA A 580 -18.52 -5.66 -3.48
CA ALA A 580 -17.45 -5.13 -4.33
C ALA A 580 -16.20 -6.01 -4.19
N GLY A 581 -15.66 -6.49 -5.33
CA GLY A 581 -14.49 -7.37 -5.33
C GLY A 581 -14.75 -8.75 -4.70
N ARG A 582 -15.98 -9.26 -4.77
CA ARG A 582 -16.29 -10.66 -4.42
C ARG A 582 -15.59 -11.65 -5.37
N HIS A 583 -15.41 -12.89 -4.94
CA HIS A 583 -14.94 -13.96 -5.82
C HIS A 583 -16.01 -14.36 -6.84
N ALA A 584 -15.60 -14.87 -8.00
CA ALA A 584 -16.52 -15.26 -9.06
C ALA A 584 -17.30 -16.55 -8.74
N GLY A 585 -18.48 -16.69 -9.32
CA GLY A 585 -19.33 -17.88 -9.25
C GLY A 585 -20.04 -18.09 -7.90
N PRO A 586 -20.85 -19.15 -7.77
CA PRO A 586 -21.67 -19.43 -6.59
C PRO A 586 -20.86 -19.59 -5.29
N ALA A 587 -19.65 -20.15 -5.39
CA ALA A 587 -18.74 -20.29 -4.26
C ALA A 587 -18.30 -18.92 -3.73
N GLY A 588 -18.04 -17.95 -4.62
CA GLY A 588 -17.71 -16.59 -4.23
C GLY A 588 -18.88 -15.80 -3.64
N GLU A 589 -20.10 -16.06 -4.11
CA GLU A 589 -21.35 -15.52 -3.54
C GLU A 589 -21.56 -16.02 -2.10
N ALA A 590 -21.32 -17.32 -1.86
CA ALA A 590 -21.41 -17.90 -0.51
C ALA A 590 -20.37 -17.29 0.46
N VAL A 591 -19.14 -17.04 -0.01
CA VAL A 591 -18.09 -16.42 0.81
C VAL A 591 -18.46 -14.99 1.17
N VAL A 592 -18.85 -14.15 0.20
CA VAL A 592 -19.17 -12.75 0.51
C VAL A 592 -20.44 -12.61 1.35
N ARG A 593 -21.38 -13.55 1.24
CA ARG A 593 -22.49 -13.66 2.18
C ARG A 593 -22.00 -13.93 3.60
N ALA A 594 -21.10 -14.89 3.78
CA ALA A 594 -20.51 -15.15 5.09
C ALA A 594 -19.71 -13.95 5.62
N GLU A 595 -19.00 -13.20 4.75
CA GLU A 595 -18.34 -11.93 5.12
C GLU A 595 -19.35 -10.92 5.70
N MET A 596 -20.49 -10.72 5.02
CA MET A 596 -21.55 -9.82 5.48
C MET A 596 -22.18 -10.30 6.79
N ASP A 597 -22.48 -11.58 6.90
CA ASP A 597 -23.12 -12.16 8.08
C ASP A 597 -22.22 -12.05 9.33
N ALA A 598 -20.89 -12.21 9.19
CA ALA A 598 -19.94 -11.96 10.27
C ALA A 598 -19.93 -10.51 10.74
N VAL A 599 -19.86 -9.55 9.80
CA VAL A 599 -19.85 -8.13 10.12
C VAL A 599 -21.17 -7.69 10.78
N LEU A 600 -22.31 -8.23 10.34
CA LEU A 600 -23.61 -7.96 10.98
C LEU A 600 -23.67 -8.46 12.44
N ARG A 601 -22.97 -9.54 12.78
CA ARG A 601 -22.81 -10.02 14.17
C ARG A 601 -21.75 -9.25 14.98
N GLY A 602 -21.03 -8.33 14.34
CA GLY A 602 -19.96 -7.57 14.98
C GLY A 602 -18.63 -8.32 15.09
N ASP A 603 -18.38 -9.29 14.20
CA ASP A 603 -17.14 -10.04 14.14
C ASP A 603 -16.38 -9.76 12.84
N ILE A 604 -15.08 -9.98 12.86
CA ILE A 604 -14.26 -10.07 11.65
C ILE A 604 -14.44 -11.48 11.05
N PRO A 605 -14.68 -11.63 9.73
CA PRO A 605 -14.82 -12.95 9.11
C PRO A 605 -13.58 -13.82 9.32
N LEU A 606 -13.80 -15.11 9.64
CA LEU A 606 -12.74 -16.10 9.79
C LEU A 606 -13.07 -17.31 8.92
N PHE A 607 -12.18 -17.60 7.98
CA PHE A 607 -12.30 -18.73 7.08
C PHE A 607 -11.07 -19.63 7.17
N GLU A 608 -11.30 -20.95 7.18
CA GLU A 608 -10.22 -21.92 7.30
C GLU A 608 -10.11 -22.76 6.02
N ALA A 609 -8.89 -23.10 5.64
CA ALA A 609 -8.58 -24.02 4.57
C ALA A 609 -7.79 -25.21 5.11
N LEU A 610 -7.90 -26.36 4.44
CA LEU A 610 -6.99 -27.48 4.64
C LEU A 610 -6.00 -27.48 3.46
N PRO A 611 -4.68 -27.37 3.69
CA PRO A 611 -3.69 -27.24 2.62
C PRO A 611 -3.72 -28.38 1.58
N GLY A 612 -4.12 -29.59 2.00
CA GLY A 612 -4.30 -30.75 1.13
C GLY A 612 -5.64 -30.83 0.40
N SER A 613 -6.49 -29.79 0.48
CA SER A 613 -7.84 -29.79 -0.12
C SER A 613 -8.17 -28.51 -0.89
N ARG A 614 -9.28 -28.56 -1.65
CA ARG A 614 -9.81 -27.46 -2.47
C ARG A 614 -11.03 -26.78 -1.86
N LYS A 615 -11.39 -27.15 -0.63
CA LYS A 615 -12.58 -26.66 0.08
C LYS A 615 -12.21 -25.59 1.10
N LEU A 616 -13.13 -24.65 1.31
CA LEU A 616 -13.05 -23.58 2.30
C LEU A 616 -14.09 -23.83 3.42
N LEU A 617 -13.71 -23.68 4.67
CA LEU A 617 -14.60 -23.72 5.83
C LEU A 617 -15.03 -22.29 6.17
N LEU A 618 -16.33 -22.05 6.15
CA LEU A 618 -16.93 -20.77 6.53
C LEU A 618 -17.00 -20.60 8.05
N ASP A 619 -17.28 -19.37 8.50
CA ASP A 619 -17.40 -19.08 9.94
C ASP A 619 -18.51 -19.86 10.64
N ASP A 620 -19.52 -20.28 9.88
CA ASP A 620 -20.72 -20.97 10.34
C ASP A 620 -20.58 -22.49 10.32
N GLY A 621 -19.39 -22.99 9.99
CA GLY A 621 -19.07 -24.41 9.95
C GLY A 621 -19.38 -25.11 8.63
N ARG A 622 -19.93 -24.42 7.62
CA ARG A 622 -20.18 -25.01 6.29
C ARG A 622 -18.92 -25.09 5.45
N TRP A 623 -18.74 -26.20 4.75
CA TRP A 623 -17.71 -26.36 3.73
C TRP A 623 -18.20 -25.91 2.36
N VAL A 624 -17.41 -25.08 1.68
CA VAL A 624 -17.60 -24.68 0.27
C VAL A 624 -16.63 -25.51 -0.59
N PRO A 625 -17.11 -26.58 -1.28
CA PRO A 625 -16.26 -27.41 -2.11
C PRO A 625 -15.81 -26.66 -3.37
N GLY A 626 -14.60 -26.94 -3.85
CA GLY A 626 -14.09 -26.41 -5.11
C GLY A 626 -13.82 -24.90 -5.12
N PHE A 627 -13.86 -24.22 -3.97
CA PHE A 627 -13.55 -22.79 -3.87
C PHE A 627 -12.14 -22.48 -4.38
N PHE A 628 -11.17 -23.34 -4.06
CA PHE A 628 -9.80 -23.20 -4.56
C PHE A 628 -9.59 -23.95 -5.87
N GLY A 629 -8.82 -23.35 -6.78
CA GLY A 629 -8.41 -23.93 -8.06
C GLY A 629 -7.50 -25.15 -7.92
N GLU A 630 -6.81 -25.27 -6.79
CA GLU A 630 -5.93 -26.38 -6.43
C GLU A 630 -5.69 -26.40 -4.90
N PRO A 631 -5.19 -27.51 -4.32
CA PRO A 631 -4.71 -27.53 -2.94
C PRO A 631 -3.50 -26.61 -2.75
N ALA A 632 -3.46 -25.86 -1.63
CA ALA A 632 -2.35 -24.95 -1.30
C ALA A 632 -0.99 -25.68 -1.24
N LEU A 633 -1.00 -26.94 -0.79
CA LEU A 633 0.18 -27.78 -0.72
C LEU A 633 0.87 -27.99 -2.07
N SER A 634 0.09 -28.01 -3.16
CA SER A 634 0.61 -28.13 -4.53
C SER A 634 1.43 -26.89 -4.91
N ALA A 635 0.97 -25.71 -4.51
CA ALA A 635 1.68 -24.46 -4.77
C ALA A 635 2.94 -24.32 -3.89
N VAL A 636 2.91 -24.79 -2.64
CA VAL A 636 4.10 -24.88 -1.78
C VAL A 636 5.14 -25.82 -2.38
N ARG A 637 4.71 -27.00 -2.87
CA ARG A 637 5.59 -27.95 -3.58
C ARG A 637 6.27 -27.30 -4.78
N ARG A 638 5.50 -26.67 -5.66
CA ARG A 638 6.06 -25.96 -6.83
C ARG A 638 7.03 -24.85 -6.44
N ARG A 639 6.76 -24.11 -5.36
CA ARG A 639 7.69 -23.08 -4.86
C ARG A 639 9.02 -23.70 -4.46
N ILE A 640 9.01 -24.73 -3.62
CA ILE A 640 10.24 -25.41 -3.18
C ILE A 640 10.99 -26.05 -4.37
N GLU A 641 10.26 -26.59 -5.35
CA GLU A 641 10.85 -27.12 -6.59
C GLU A 641 11.49 -26.04 -7.46
N ALA A 642 10.91 -24.84 -7.51
CA ALA A 642 11.41 -23.71 -8.28
C ALA A 642 12.60 -22.98 -7.62
N MET A 643 12.91 -23.29 -6.35
CA MET A 643 14.02 -22.65 -5.65
C MET A 643 15.35 -22.92 -6.37
N SER A 644 16.07 -21.85 -6.71
CA SER A 644 17.27 -21.88 -7.54
C SER A 644 18.16 -20.69 -7.21
N ASP A 645 19.39 -20.65 -7.72
CA ASP A 645 20.27 -19.49 -7.53
C ASP A 645 19.68 -18.21 -8.12
N GLU A 646 18.94 -18.31 -9.23
CA GLU A 646 18.28 -17.16 -9.87
C GLU A 646 17.12 -16.64 -9.03
N ASP A 647 16.24 -17.52 -8.53
CA ASP A 647 15.16 -17.12 -7.63
C ASP A 647 15.71 -16.57 -6.31
N ARG A 648 16.74 -17.21 -5.71
CA ARG A 648 17.40 -16.69 -4.51
C ARG A 648 17.92 -15.27 -4.71
N ALA A 649 18.65 -15.04 -5.80
CA ALA A 649 19.17 -13.72 -6.14
C ALA A 649 18.05 -12.69 -6.34
N PHE A 650 16.90 -13.10 -6.89
CA PHE A 650 15.71 -12.25 -6.97
C PHE A 650 15.15 -11.92 -5.58
N GLN A 651 14.94 -12.91 -4.72
CA GLN A 651 14.42 -12.69 -3.36
C GLN A 651 15.37 -11.78 -2.54
N GLU A 652 16.68 -11.96 -2.64
CA GLU A 652 17.66 -11.11 -1.98
C GLU A 652 17.58 -9.64 -2.41
N ARG A 653 17.34 -9.38 -3.71
CA ARG A 653 17.12 -8.00 -4.19
C ARG A 653 15.86 -7.39 -3.58
N ILE A 654 14.79 -8.18 -3.41
CA ILE A 654 13.57 -7.72 -2.73
C ILE A 654 13.83 -7.43 -1.25
N ILE A 655 14.62 -8.26 -0.56
CA ILE A 655 15.02 -8.01 0.84
C ILE A 655 15.79 -6.70 0.94
N ALA A 656 16.87 -6.55 0.16
CA ALA A 656 17.70 -5.36 0.19
C ALA A 656 16.91 -4.09 -0.16
N GLY A 657 16.07 -4.16 -1.19
CA GLY A 657 15.23 -3.03 -1.61
C GLY A 657 14.12 -2.66 -0.62
N SER A 658 13.73 -3.56 0.28
CA SER A 658 12.71 -3.26 1.31
C SER A 658 13.25 -2.32 2.40
N PHE A 659 14.57 -2.20 2.57
CA PHE A 659 15.20 -1.32 3.56
C PHE A 659 15.58 0.07 3.00
N ALA A 660 14.97 0.48 1.88
CA ALA A 660 15.23 1.77 1.22
C ALA A 660 14.75 3.01 2.00
N ASP A 661 14.40 2.88 3.28
CA ASP A 661 13.83 3.94 4.10
C ASP A 661 14.90 4.74 4.86
N GLY A 662 14.62 6.02 5.13
CA GLY A 662 15.53 6.92 5.85
C GLY A 662 16.76 7.35 5.05
N VAL A 663 16.72 7.22 3.72
CA VAL A 663 17.85 7.69 2.91
C VAL A 663 17.90 9.21 2.95
N ASP A 664 18.94 9.69 3.61
CA ASP A 664 19.39 11.07 3.47
C ASP A 664 19.76 11.32 2.01
N VAL A 665 18.88 12.03 1.29
CA VAL A 665 19.10 12.40 -0.12
C VAL A 665 20.35 13.27 -0.30
N SER A 666 20.86 13.91 0.76
CA SER A 666 22.16 14.60 0.71
C SER A 666 23.33 13.62 0.51
N LEU A 667 23.16 12.35 0.87
CA LEU A 667 24.12 11.29 0.55
C LEU A 667 24.23 11.06 -0.95
N LEU A 668 23.24 11.40 -1.79
CA LEU A 668 23.40 11.34 -3.25
C LEU A 668 24.56 12.21 -3.74
N GLU A 669 24.94 13.24 -2.99
CA GLU A 669 25.93 14.24 -3.38
C GLU A 669 27.25 14.11 -2.60
N THR A 670 27.29 13.25 -1.58
CA THR A 670 28.49 13.03 -0.78
C THR A 670 29.48 12.16 -1.56
N PRO A 671 30.73 12.62 -1.82
CA PRO A 671 31.73 11.81 -2.48
C PRO A 671 31.98 10.51 -1.70
N PRO A 672 32.16 9.35 -2.37
CA PRO A 672 32.50 8.12 -1.65
C PRO A 672 33.80 8.28 -0.85
N ALA A 673 33.83 7.72 0.36
CA ALA A 673 34.90 7.91 1.36
C ALA A 673 36.28 7.34 0.98
N ARG A 674 36.41 6.70 -0.19
CA ARG A 674 37.69 6.17 -0.70
C ARG A 674 37.90 6.63 -2.14
N ARG A 675 38.79 7.60 -2.34
CA ARG A 675 39.47 7.82 -3.63
C ARG A 675 40.89 7.27 -3.51
N ARG A 676 41.17 6.13 -4.15
CA ARG A 676 42.55 5.83 -4.54
C ARG A 676 42.89 6.71 -5.74
N ARG A 677 44.16 7.10 -5.89
CA ARG A 677 44.63 7.83 -7.09
C ARG A 677 44.36 6.95 -8.31
N THR A 678 43.36 7.31 -9.10
CA THR A 678 43.07 6.70 -10.39
C THR A 678 44.25 6.95 -11.33
N ARG A 679 44.59 5.96 -12.15
CA ARG A 679 45.61 6.15 -13.19
C ARG A 679 45.00 7.06 -14.26
N VAL A 680 45.72 8.09 -14.68
CA VAL A 680 45.30 8.94 -15.79
C VAL A 680 45.39 8.10 -17.07
N ARG A 681 44.25 7.65 -17.60
CA ARG A 681 44.15 6.96 -18.90
C ARG A 681 42.98 7.52 -19.71
N HIS A 682 43.06 7.38 -21.03
CA HIS A 682 41.97 7.68 -21.93
C HIS A 682 41.21 6.39 -22.23
N ALA A 683 39.88 6.43 -22.13
CA ALA A 683 39.02 5.35 -22.60
C ALA A 683 39.03 5.28 -24.13
N ASP A 684 38.95 4.06 -24.66
CA ASP A 684 38.68 3.81 -26.08
C ASP A 684 37.16 3.65 -26.33
N PRO A 685 36.59 4.11 -27.46
CA PRO A 685 35.18 3.90 -27.78
C PRO A 685 34.72 2.44 -27.70
N GLY A 686 35.58 1.47 -28.05
CA GLY A 686 35.29 0.05 -27.91
C GLY A 686 35.10 -0.40 -26.46
N GLU A 687 35.89 0.14 -25.53
CA GLU A 687 35.72 -0.13 -24.08
C GLU A 687 34.38 0.41 -23.56
N LEU A 688 33.96 1.59 -24.03
CA LEU A 688 32.68 2.18 -23.65
C LEU A 688 31.50 1.34 -24.17
N VAL A 689 31.58 0.84 -25.40
CA VAL A 689 30.57 -0.07 -25.98
C VAL A 689 30.55 -1.42 -25.24
N ALA A 690 31.72 -1.95 -24.85
CA ALA A 690 31.81 -3.17 -24.05
C ALA A 690 31.16 -2.98 -22.67
N ALA A 691 31.48 -1.89 -21.96
CA ALA A 691 30.85 -1.57 -20.69
C ALA A 691 29.33 -1.37 -20.82
N ALA A 692 28.86 -0.69 -21.88
CA ALA A 692 27.43 -0.58 -22.17
C ALA A 692 26.78 -1.94 -22.48
N THR A 693 27.51 -2.87 -23.11
CA THR A 693 27.05 -4.25 -23.35
C THR A 693 26.86 -5.00 -22.04
N ASP A 694 27.83 -4.93 -21.12
CA ASP A 694 27.75 -5.57 -19.80
C ASP A 694 26.57 -5.04 -18.97
N ILE A 695 26.35 -3.73 -19.03
CA ILE A 695 25.17 -3.06 -18.45
C ILE A 695 23.88 -3.59 -19.10
N GLY A 696 23.83 -3.71 -20.43
CA GLY A 696 22.69 -4.28 -21.15
C GLY A 696 22.35 -5.70 -20.70
N ASP A 697 23.37 -6.54 -20.51
CA ASP A 697 23.19 -7.89 -19.99
C ASP A 697 22.75 -7.90 -18.52
N ARG A 698 23.19 -6.92 -17.72
CA ARG A 698 22.69 -6.73 -16.34
C ARG A 698 21.21 -6.33 -16.33
N VAL A 699 20.81 -5.34 -17.12
CA VAL A 699 19.41 -4.92 -17.27
C VAL A 699 18.53 -6.08 -17.73
N ARG A 700 19.01 -6.90 -18.68
CA ARG A 700 18.32 -8.12 -19.14
C ARG A 700 18.14 -9.15 -18.02
N ARG A 701 19.15 -9.39 -17.18
CA ARG A 701 19.04 -10.32 -16.03
C ARG A 701 18.07 -9.83 -14.95
N LEU A 702 17.82 -8.52 -14.87
CA LEU A 702 16.85 -7.95 -13.94
C LEU A 702 15.41 -8.04 -14.46
N ALA A 703 15.22 -8.38 -15.73
CA ALA A 703 13.90 -8.47 -16.35
C ALA A 703 13.10 -9.64 -15.78
N ILE A 704 11.82 -9.40 -15.56
CA ILE A 704 10.84 -10.41 -15.14
C ILE A 704 9.95 -10.69 -16.33
N VAL A 705 10.09 -11.89 -16.89
CA VAL A 705 9.35 -12.32 -18.09
C VAL A 705 8.36 -13.43 -17.72
N ARG A 706 7.09 -13.24 -18.07
CA ARG A 706 6.02 -14.23 -17.82
C ARG A 706 4.93 -14.07 -18.86
N ASP A 707 4.46 -15.20 -19.42
CA ASP A 707 3.33 -15.26 -20.35
C ASP A 707 3.46 -14.27 -21.55
N GLY A 708 4.68 -14.13 -22.09
CA GLY A 708 4.97 -13.22 -23.22
C GLY A 708 4.95 -11.72 -22.87
N ARG A 709 5.01 -11.39 -21.58
CA ARG A 709 5.10 -10.02 -21.06
C ARG A 709 6.37 -9.83 -20.26
N ILE A 710 6.78 -8.58 -20.10
CA ILE A 710 8.02 -8.20 -19.42
C ILE A 710 7.81 -7.03 -18.44
N GLY A 711 8.59 -7.00 -17.36
CA GLY A 711 8.61 -5.90 -16.40
C GLY A 711 9.85 -5.92 -15.51
N TRP A 712 10.02 -4.88 -14.70
CA TRP A 712 11.11 -4.74 -13.74
C TRP A 712 10.57 -4.22 -12.41
N ILE A 713 11.28 -4.51 -11.32
CA ILE A 713 11.01 -3.99 -9.97
C ILE A 713 12.21 -3.17 -9.53
N ALA A 714 11.97 -1.97 -9.00
CA ALA A 714 13.00 -1.18 -8.34
C ALA A 714 12.39 -0.27 -7.26
N PRO A 715 13.20 0.32 -6.37
CA PRO A 715 12.72 1.37 -5.47
C PRO A 715 12.18 2.56 -6.28
N GLN A 716 10.99 3.04 -5.93
CA GLN A 716 10.30 4.17 -6.54
C GLN A 716 9.74 5.10 -5.45
N PRO A 717 9.62 6.42 -5.72
CA PRO A 717 8.92 7.32 -4.82
C PRO A 717 7.41 7.04 -4.90
N VAL A 718 6.82 6.51 -3.83
CA VAL A 718 5.38 6.20 -3.75
C VAL A 718 4.56 7.35 -3.16
N ALA A 719 5.22 8.24 -2.41
CA ALA A 719 4.71 9.54 -1.98
C ALA A 719 5.89 10.51 -1.79
N HIS A 720 5.61 11.79 -1.55
CA HIS A 720 6.67 12.77 -1.28
C HIS A 720 7.49 12.34 -0.05
N GLY A 721 8.80 12.15 -0.22
CA GLY A 721 9.71 11.67 0.81
C GLY A 721 9.62 10.16 1.15
N VAL A 722 8.73 9.40 0.50
CA VAL A 722 8.49 7.98 0.81
C VAL A 722 8.88 7.11 -0.38
N TRP A 723 9.83 6.21 -0.17
CA TRP A 723 10.30 5.25 -1.16
C TRP A 723 9.86 3.83 -0.81
N ASP A 724 9.46 3.06 -1.82
CA ASP A 724 9.17 1.64 -1.65
C ASP A 724 9.47 0.87 -2.96
N LEU A 725 9.54 -0.45 -2.89
CA LEU A 725 9.67 -1.31 -4.07
C LEU A 725 8.37 -1.33 -4.87
N ALA A 726 8.45 -1.02 -6.16
CA ALA A 726 7.32 -1.06 -7.07
C ALA A 726 7.71 -1.59 -8.47
N PRO A 727 6.75 -2.16 -9.21
CA PRO A 727 6.89 -2.37 -10.65
C PRO A 727 7.14 -1.04 -11.37
N LEU A 728 8.05 -1.05 -12.34
CA LEU A 728 8.35 0.15 -13.13
C LEU A 728 7.23 0.47 -14.13
N GLY A 729 6.92 1.76 -14.28
CA GLY A 729 5.92 2.29 -15.20
C GLY A 729 6.39 2.34 -16.67
N GLU A 730 5.54 2.84 -17.55
CA GLU A 730 5.82 3.01 -18.99
C GLU A 730 6.63 4.28 -19.34
N ASP A 731 6.98 5.10 -18.36
CA ASP A 731 7.65 6.39 -18.56
C ASP A 731 9.09 6.26 -19.11
N LEU A 732 9.66 7.40 -19.56
CA LEU A 732 11.02 7.48 -20.08
C LEU A 732 12.05 7.71 -18.95
N TYR A 733 11.64 8.24 -17.80
CA TYR A 733 12.55 8.62 -16.71
C TYR A 733 13.16 7.41 -16.02
N ALA A 734 12.35 6.60 -15.36
CA ALA A 734 12.74 5.39 -14.66
C ALA A 734 12.13 4.13 -15.29
N GLY A 735 11.12 4.30 -16.15
CA GLY A 735 10.29 3.24 -16.68
C GLY A 735 10.80 2.50 -17.91
N LEU A 736 9.88 1.71 -18.47
CA LEU A 736 10.10 0.81 -19.61
C LEU A 736 10.60 1.53 -20.85
N SER A 737 10.10 2.74 -21.15
CA SER A 737 10.48 3.46 -22.37
C SER A 737 11.95 3.87 -22.36
N GLY A 738 12.48 4.23 -21.19
CA GLY A 738 13.90 4.55 -21.02
C GLY A 738 14.79 3.32 -21.19
N ILE A 739 14.39 2.19 -20.61
CA ILE A 739 15.07 0.90 -20.75
C ILE A 739 15.05 0.46 -22.22
N GLY A 740 13.89 0.50 -22.87
CA GLY A 740 13.71 0.14 -24.27
C GLY A 740 14.57 0.99 -25.21
N LEU A 741 14.65 2.30 -24.97
CA LEU A 741 15.46 3.21 -25.78
C LEU A 741 16.95 2.86 -25.73
N PHE A 742 17.47 2.57 -24.53
CA PHE A 742 18.84 2.11 -24.36
C PHE A 742 19.08 0.77 -25.08
N LEU A 743 18.22 -0.22 -24.87
CA LEU A 743 18.37 -1.56 -25.47
C LEU A 743 18.29 -1.53 -27.00
N ALA A 744 17.40 -0.71 -27.57
CA ALA A 744 17.28 -0.54 -29.02
C ALA A 744 18.59 0.01 -29.62
N ARG A 745 19.15 1.06 -29.00
CA ARG A 745 20.40 1.67 -29.46
C ARG A 745 21.60 0.75 -29.24
N LEU A 746 21.67 0.06 -28.10
CA LEU A 746 22.72 -0.92 -27.82
C LEU A 746 22.69 -2.07 -28.84
N GLY A 747 21.50 -2.59 -29.17
CA GLY A 747 21.33 -3.63 -30.18
C GLY A 747 21.89 -3.20 -31.54
N ARG A 748 21.59 -1.97 -31.98
CA ARG A 748 22.08 -1.42 -33.26
C ARG A 748 23.61 -1.23 -33.27
N ILE A 749 24.19 -0.68 -32.21
CA ILE A 749 25.63 -0.36 -32.15
C ILE A 749 26.48 -1.60 -31.94
N SER A 750 26.05 -2.49 -31.02
CA SER A 750 26.79 -3.71 -30.72
C SER A 750 26.57 -4.82 -31.76
N GLY A 751 25.53 -4.72 -32.58
CA GLY A 751 25.11 -5.77 -33.52
C GLY A 751 24.51 -7.02 -32.85
N GLN A 752 24.23 -6.96 -31.55
CA GLN A 752 23.80 -8.13 -30.78
C GLN A 752 22.28 -8.24 -30.71
N GLN A 753 21.74 -9.24 -31.43
CA GLN A 753 20.30 -9.43 -31.60
C GLN A 753 19.52 -9.54 -30.29
N ARG A 754 20.13 -10.06 -29.22
CA ARG A 754 19.46 -10.22 -27.91
C ARG A 754 18.95 -8.90 -27.31
N PHE A 755 19.62 -7.78 -27.59
CA PHE A 755 19.17 -6.46 -27.11
C PHE A 755 18.08 -5.87 -28.02
N ALA A 756 18.20 -6.04 -29.33
CA ALA A 756 17.18 -5.61 -30.28
C ALA A 756 15.85 -6.34 -30.05
N SER A 757 15.88 -7.65 -29.89
CA SER A 757 14.69 -8.45 -29.56
C SER A 757 14.06 -8.03 -28.23
N LEU A 758 14.87 -7.81 -27.19
CA LEU A 758 14.38 -7.34 -25.89
C LEU A 758 13.74 -5.95 -25.97
N ALA A 759 14.28 -5.05 -26.80
CA ALA A 759 13.70 -3.73 -27.00
C ALA A 759 12.32 -3.80 -27.67
N LEU A 760 12.10 -4.75 -28.57
CA LEU A 760 10.79 -5.02 -29.18
C LEU A 760 9.80 -5.60 -28.16
N ASP A 761 10.23 -6.53 -27.30
CA ASP A 761 9.39 -7.06 -26.21
C ASP A 761 8.95 -5.94 -25.24
N VAL A 762 9.86 -5.00 -24.94
CA VAL A 762 9.56 -3.80 -24.16
C VAL A 762 8.56 -2.90 -24.87
N ALA A 763 8.72 -2.70 -26.18
CA ALA A 763 7.79 -1.91 -27.00
C ALA A 763 6.38 -2.50 -27.00
N ASP A 764 6.24 -3.83 -27.11
CA ASP A 764 4.95 -4.52 -27.01
C ASP A 764 4.25 -4.26 -25.66
N GLU A 765 5.00 -4.33 -24.56
CA GLU A 765 4.45 -4.03 -23.23
C GLU A 765 4.08 -2.55 -23.07
N VAL A 766 4.90 -1.62 -23.58
CA VAL A 766 4.59 -0.19 -23.57
C VAL A 766 3.30 0.10 -24.33
N VAL A 767 3.13 -0.47 -25.54
CA VAL A 767 1.90 -0.32 -26.34
C VAL A 767 0.68 -0.85 -25.57
N ARG A 768 0.81 -2.02 -24.93
CA ARG A 768 -0.26 -2.62 -24.13
C ARG A 768 -0.69 -1.71 -22.97
N ARG A 769 0.27 -1.15 -22.22
CA ARG A 769 0.01 -0.28 -21.07
C ARG A 769 -0.61 1.06 -21.48
N VAL A 770 -0.10 1.69 -22.53
CA VAL A 770 -0.65 2.96 -23.05
C VAL A 770 -2.09 2.78 -23.52
N ARG A 771 -2.39 1.68 -24.23
CA ARG A 771 -3.77 1.37 -24.66
C ARG A 771 -4.70 1.12 -23.48
N ALA A 772 -4.26 0.34 -22.49
CA ALA A 772 -5.04 0.09 -21.28
C ALA A 772 -5.32 1.38 -20.51
N ARG A 773 -4.33 2.27 -20.39
CA ARG A 773 -4.48 3.60 -19.76
C ARG A 773 -5.47 4.48 -20.53
N ALA A 774 -5.40 4.50 -21.86
CA ALA A 774 -6.31 5.27 -22.70
C ALA A 774 -7.77 4.78 -22.65
N ALA A 775 -7.98 3.48 -22.39
CA ALA A 775 -9.30 2.86 -22.31
C ALA A 775 -9.97 2.95 -20.92
N ALA A 776 -9.24 3.33 -19.86
CA ALA A 776 -9.75 3.31 -18.49
C ALA A 776 -10.84 4.39 -18.25
N PRO A 777 -12.06 4.01 -17.78
CA PRO A 777 -13.10 4.97 -17.43
C PRO A 777 -12.71 5.79 -16.21
N GLY A 778 -12.70 7.12 -16.32
CA GLY A 778 -12.30 8.01 -15.21
C GLY A 778 -10.86 8.53 -15.27
N ALA A 779 -10.27 8.63 -16.47
CA ALA A 779 -9.05 9.41 -16.73
C ALA A 779 -9.12 10.90 -16.26
N THR A 780 -10.26 11.32 -15.70
CA THR A 780 -10.43 12.48 -14.84
C THR A 780 -10.82 12.02 -13.43
N GLY A 781 -9.85 11.82 -12.54
CA GLY A 781 -10.09 11.75 -11.09
C GLY A 781 -10.15 10.37 -10.44
N ARG A 782 -8.99 9.73 -10.24
CA ARG A 782 -8.54 9.11 -8.97
C ARG A 782 -7.19 8.43 -9.21
N ALA A 783 -6.15 8.97 -8.57
CA ALA A 783 -4.82 8.37 -8.55
C ALA A 783 -4.90 6.93 -8.02
N THR A 784 -4.45 5.96 -8.79
CA THR A 784 -3.90 4.75 -8.20
C THR A 784 -2.57 5.14 -7.58
N ALA A 785 -2.54 5.24 -6.25
CA ALA A 785 -1.31 5.45 -5.49
C ALA A 785 -0.23 4.48 -5.98
N GLY A 786 0.89 5.00 -6.48
CA GLY A 786 2.02 4.18 -6.92
C GLY A 786 3.02 4.87 -7.84
N ASN A 787 2.60 5.80 -8.68
CA ASN A 787 3.51 6.51 -9.58
C ASN A 787 3.25 8.01 -9.41
N GLY A 788 4.26 8.80 -9.04
CA GLY A 788 4.19 10.27 -8.96
C GLY A 788 3.85 11.01 -10.27
N THR A 789 3.33 10.30 -11.28
CA THR A 789 2.82 10.82 -12.54
C THR A 789 1.29 10.89 -12.44
N ASP A 790 0.79 12.09 -12.09
CA ASP A 790 -0.63 12.44 -12.22
C ASP A 790 -1.15 12.10 -13.63
N HIS A 791 -2.47 11.88 -13.73
CA HIS A 791 -3.13 11.67 -15.02
C HIS A 791 -2.93 12.82 -16.03
N ASP A 792 -2.50 14.00 -15.56
CA ASP A 792 -2.29 15.23 -16.34
C ASP A 792 -0.81 15.51 -16.70
N ASP A 793 0.13 14.61 -16.40
CA ASP A 793 1.53 14.74 -16.79
C ASP A 793 1.70 14.49 -18.30
N ILE A 794 2.11 15.52 -19.04
CA ILE A 794 2.34 15.47 -20.50
C ILE A 794 3.82 15.66 -20.86
N GLY A 795 4.72 15.69 -19.89
CA GLY A 795 6.13 15.95 -20.12
C GLY A 795 6.85 14.78 -20.81
N ALA A 796 8.03 15.08 -21.36
CA ALA A 796 8.79 14.12 -22.17
C ALA A 796 9.21 12.88 -21.39
N PHE A 797 9.38 13.04 -20.09
CA PHE A 797 9.80 11.99 -19.19
C PHE A 797 8.63 11.29 -18.49
N GLY A 798 7.38 11.69 -18.77
CA GLY A 798 6.16 11.11 -18.23
C GLY A 798 5.60 9.91 -19.02
N SER A 799 4.48 9.37 -18.55
CA SER A 799 3.85 8.15 -19.07
C SER A 799 3.12 8.30 -20.41
N TRP A 800 3.00 9.51 -20.95
CA TRP A 800 2.39 9.74 -22.28
C TRP A 800 3.44 10.01 -23.35
N MET A 801 4.26 11.06 -23.20
CA MET A 801 5.22 11.46 -24.23
C MET A 801 6.51 10.62 -24.22
N GLY A 802 6.89 10.05 -23.07
CA GLY A 802 8.03 9.14 -22.97
C GLY A 802 7.91 7.91 -23.89
N PRO A 803 6.78 7.16 -23.84
CA PRO A 803 6.48 6.11 -24.81
C PRO A 803 6.58 6.56 -26.26
N LEU A 804 6.03 7.74 -26.59
CA LEU A 804 6.03 8.24 -27.96
C LEU A 804 7.45 8.54 -28.45
N TYR A 805 8.30 9.13 -27.60
CA TYR A 805 9.69 9.40 -27.90
C TYR A 805 10.49 8.10 -28.13
N PHE A 806 10.39 7.13 -27.21
CA PHE A 806 11.06 5.84 -27.36
C PHE A 806 10.65 5.14 -28.67
N LEU A 807 9.34 5.04 -28.93
CA LEU A 807 8.84 4.34 -30.11
C LEU A 807 9.21 5.03 -31.42
N ALA A 808 9.35 6.37 -31.44
CA ALA A 808 9.86 7.10 -32.60
C ALA A 808 11.33 6.75 -32.91
N HIS A 809 12.18 6.62 -31.87
CA HIS A 809 13.57 6.17 -32.06
C HIS A 809 13.63 4.71 -32.50
N LEU A 810 12.81 3.84 -31.90
CA LEU A 810 12.75 2.42 -32.25
C LEU A 810 12.32 2.22 -33.71
N ASP A 811 11.28 2.96 -34.14
CA ASP A 811 10.75 2.95 -35.50
C ASP A 811 11.87 3.24 -36.52
N ARG A 812 12.63 4.30 -36.27
CA ARG A 812 13.72 4.73 -37.15
C ARG A 812 14.89 3.77 -37.19
N LEU A 813 15.24 3.18 -36.05
CA LEU A 813 16.30 2.18 -35.96
C LEU A 813 15.97 0.88 -36.72
N HIS A 814 14.69 0.57 -36.95
CA HIS A 814 14.24 -0.65 -37.63
C HIS A 814 13.68 -0.41 -39.04
N GLY A 815 13.68 0.84 -39.53
CA GLY A 815 13.09 1.17 -40.83
C GLY A 815 11.55 1.09 -40.85
N GLY A 816 10.90 1.23 -39.69
CA GLY A 816 9.45 1.20 -39.51
C GLY A 816 8.96 0.11 -38.56
N THR A 817 8.03 0.45 -37.68
CA THR A 817 7.40 -0.47 -36.70
C THR A 817 5.91 -0.17 -36.52
N PRO A 818 5.07 -1.18 -36.22
CA PRO A 818 3.65 -0.95 -35.93
C PRO A 818 3.42 -0.27 -34.56
N HIS A 819 4.43 -0.27 -33.67
CA HIS A 819 4.30 0.17 -32.28
C HIS A 819 4.01 1.68 -32.16
N LEU A 820 4.71 2.52 -32.92
CA LEU A 820 4.47 3.97 -32.91
C LEU A 820 3.04 4.29 -33.38
N ALA A 821 2.62 3.69 -34.49
CA ALA A 821 1.26 3.87 -35.02
C ALA A 821 0.19 3.41 -34.01
N ALA A 822 0.47 2.36 -33.24
CA ALA A 822 -0.43 1.81 -32.25
C ALA A 822 -0.72 2.73 -31.04
N VAL A 823 0.14 3.71 -30.76
CA VAL A 823 0.00 4.62 -29.60
C VAL A 823 -0.10 6.10 -29.96
N ARG A 824 0.26 6.49 -31.19
CA ARG A 824 0.28 7.90 -31.60
C ARG A 824 -1.04 8.61 -31.32
N GLU A 825 -2.14 8.07 -31.81
CA GLU A 825 -3.48 8.65 -31.64
C GLU A 825 -3.91 8.80 -30.16
N PRO A 826 -3.89 7.74 -29.32
CA PRO A 826 -4.30 7.87 -27.92
C PRO A 826 -3.40 8.83 -27.12
N VAL A 827 -2.09 8.85 -27.38
CA VAL A 827 -1.14 9.76 -26.71
C VAL A 827 -1.40 11.21 -27.09
N LEU A 828 -1.50 11.53 -28.39
CA LEU A 828 -1.77 12.89 -28.85
C LEU A 828 -3.10 13.42 -28.32
N SER A 829 -4.15 12.58 -28.35
CA SER A 829 -5.45 12.91 -27.79
C SER A 829 -5.44 13.13 -26.28
N ALA A 830 -4.63 12.38 -25.52
CA ALA A 830 -4.46 12.61 -24.08
C ALA A 830 -3.75 13.94 -23.80
N ALA A 831 -2.64 14.21 -24.51
CA ALA A 831 -1.89 15.45 -24.35
C ALA A 831 -2.70 16.68 -24.74
N GLU A 832 -3.48 16.60 -25.82
CA GLU A 832 -4.39 17.66 -26.25
C GLU A 832 -5.44 18.03 -25.18
N ARG A 833 -5.99 17.03 -24.47
CA ARG A 833 -6.94 17.25 -23.37
C ARG A 833 -6.26 17.91 -22.17
N ALA A 834 -5.09 17.41 -21.76
CA ALA A 834 -4.39 17.89 -20.58
C ALA A 834 -3.77 19.30 -20.75
N LEU A 835 -3.33 19.65 -21.96
CA LEU A 835 -2.70 20.94 -22.26
C LEU A 835 -3.58 22.15 -21.90
N GLY A 836 -4.91 22.01 -21.99
CA GLY A 836 -5.85 23.09 -21.70
C GLY A 836 -5.96 23.50 -20.22
N GLY A 837 -5.54 22.64 -19.29
CA GLY A 837 -5.69 22.85 -17.85
C GLY A 837 -4.40 22.72 -17.03
N THR A 838 -3.30 22.26 -17.64
CA THR A 838 -2.04 22.07 -16.92
C THR A 838 -1.37 23.40 -16.55
N LYS A 839 -0.67 23.40 -15.42
CA LYS A 839 0.26 24.47 -14.98
C LYS A 839 1.70 23.96 -14.93
N ALA A 840 1.95 22.79 -15.51
CA ALA A 840 3.27 22.20 -15.63
C ALA A 840 3.92 22.71 -16.93
N PHE A 841 4.92 23.58 -16.83
CA PHE A 841 5.60 24.14 -18.00
C PHE A 841 6.91 23.43 -18.35
N ASP A 842 7.47 22.67 -17.42
CA ASP A 842 8.83 22.12 -17.49
C ASP A 842 9.03 20.96 -18.50
N VAL A 843 10.26 20.45 -18.58
CA VAL A 843 10.66 19.39 -19.53
C VAL A 843 10.25 18.00 -19.04
N VAL A 844 10.26 17.76 -17.74
CA VAL A 844 10.04 16.43 -17.16
C VAL A 844 8.56 16.06 -17.21
N GLY A 845 7.72 16.90 -16.62
CA GLY A 845 6.28 16.66 -16.48
C GLY A 845 5.37 17.63 -17.24
N GLY A 846 5.95 18.62 -17.91
CA GLY A 846 5.23 19.77 -18.45
C GLY A 846 5.21 19.94 -19.97
N SER A 847 4.62 21.06 -20.39
CA SER A 847 4.40 21.37 -21.81
C SER A 847 5.68 21.60 -22.62
N ALA A 848 6.80 22.01 -22.01
CA ALA A 848 8.08 22.11 -22.73
C ALA A 848 8.59 20.72 -23.15
N GLY A 849 8.45 19.72 -22.29
CA GLY A 849 8.77 18.34 -22.63
C GLY A 849 7.88 17.79 -23.73
N CYS A 850 6.57 18.03 -23.60
CA CYS A 850 5.58 17.71 -24.64
C CYS A 850 6.00 18.29 -26.00
N ALA A 851 6.32 19.59 -26.04
CA ALA A 851 6.76 20.28 -27.25
C ALA A 851 7.99 19.64 -27.88
N LEU A 852 9.02 19.33 -27.08
CA LEU A 852 10.27 18.75 -27.57
C LEU A 852 10.06 17.36 -28.18
N VAL A 853 9.17 16.54 -27.61
CA VAL A 853 8.83 15.22 -28.19
C VAL A 853 8.04 15.37 -29.49
N LEU A 854 7.05 16.29 -29.54
CA LEU A 854 6.28 16.54 -30.76
C LEU A 854 7.16 17.05 -31.90
N LEU A 855 8.09 17.96 -31.60
CA LEU A 855 9.10 18.43 -32.54
C LEU A 855 10.03 17.29 -32.97
N ALA A 856 10.43 16.39 -32.06
CA ALA A 856 11.26 15.25 -32.44
C ALA A 856 10.57 14.31 -33.45
N LEU A 857 9.24 14.18 -33.39
CA LEU A 857 8.45 13.43 -34.39
C LEU A 857 8.42 14.14 -35.74
N ASP A 858 8.18 15.45 -35.74
CA ASP A 858 8.18 16.29 -36.95
C ASP A 858 9.58 16.33 -37.59
N ASP A 859 10.60 16.57 -36.77
CA ASP A 859 12.06 16.34 -36.92
C ASP A 859 12.41 15.15 -37.79
N ALA A 860 11.89 14.00 -37.36
CA ALA A 860 12.14 12.74 -38.03
C ALA A 860 11.34 12.64 -39.34
N GLY A 861 10.22 13.32 -39.51
CA GLY A 861 9.25 13.06 -40.58
C GLY A 861 8.31 11.90 -40.22
N LEU A 862 7.96 11.79 -38.94
CA LEU A 862 6.98 10.84 -38.39
C LEU A 862 5.61 11.50 -38.14
N ASP A 863 5.46 12.79 -38.45
CA ASP A 863 4.20 13.54 -38.34
C ASP A 863 3.38 13.53 -39.64
N VAL A 864 2.94 12.34 -40.05
CA VAL A 864 2.32 12.11 -41.38
C VAL A 864 1.04 12.92 -41.66
N ASP A 865 0.31 13.38 -40.64
CA ASP A 865 -0.96 14.12 -40.77
C ASP A 865 -0.86 15.58 -40.26
N GLY A 866 0.33 16.03 -39.84
CA GLY A 866 0.57 17.38 -39.31
C GLY A 866 0.01 17.63 -37.90
N ARG A 867 -0.53 16.61 -37.22
CA ARG A 867 -1.16 16.77 -35.90
C ARG A 867 -0.14 17.04 -34.80
N ALA A 868 1.05 16.44 -34.85
CA ALA A 868 2.08 16.71 -33.86
C ALA A 868 2.57 18.16 -33.96
N ALA A 869 2.81 18.66 -35.17
CA ALA A 869 3.14 20.06 -35.42
C ALA A 869 2.03 21.02 -34.99
N ALA A 870 0.75 20.67 -35.20
CA ALA A 870 -0.38 21.46 -34.73
C ALA A 870 -0.45 21.54 -33.20
N LEU A 871 -0.22 20.42 -32.50
CA LEU A 871 -0.18 20.39 -31.05
C LEU A 871 1.06 21.14 -30.52
N ALA A 872 2.22 21.04 -31.20
CA ALA A 872 3.42 21.79 -30.87
C ALA A 872 3.17 23.31 -30.91
N ARG A 873 2.47 23.83 -31.92
CA ARG A 873 2.04 25.25 -31.96
C ARG A 873 1.18 25.64 -30.75
N ARG A 874 0.29 24.76 -30.29
CA ARG A 874 -0.51 25.01 -29.07
C ARG A 874 0.35 25.00 -27.81
N THR A 875 1.34 24.12 -27.71
CA THR A 875 2.28 24.12 -26.59
C THR A 875 3.12 25.41 -26.56
N ALA A 876 3.53 25.93 -27.72
CA ALA A 876 4.21 27.22 -27.83
C ALA A 876 3.37 28.35 -27.23
N ARG A 877 2.11 28.45 -27.66
CA ARG A 877 1.17 29.44 -27.15
C ARG A 877 0.99 29.30 -25.63
N HIS A 878 0.80 28.08 -25.14
CA HIS A 878 0.67 27.80 -23.71
C HIS A 878 1.90 28.26 -22.90
N LEU A 879 3.11 27.89 -23.33
CA LEU A 879 4.36 28.29 -22.69
C LEU A 879 4.54 29.82 -22.68
N VAL A 880 4.27 30.50 -23.79
CA VAL A 880 4.39 31.96 -23.87
C VAL A 880 3.36 32.63 -22.95
N THR A 881 2.11 32.16 -22.93
CA THR A 881 1.07 32.72 -22.04
C THR A 881 1.29 32.41 -20.57
N GLY A 882 2.02 31.33 -20.27
CA GLY A 882 2.34 30.91 -18.90
C GLY A 882 3.53 31.63 -18.28
N ALA A 883 4.27 32.44 -19.06
CA ALA A 883 5.41 33.20 -18.57
C ALA A 883 4.96 34.33 -17.63
N VAL A 884 5.69 34.54 -16.54
CA VAL A 884 5.50 35.65 -15.62
C VAL A 884 6.72 36.58 -15.64
N PRO A 885 6.55 37.89 -15.38
CA PRO A 885 7.68 38.81 -15.23
C PRO A 885 8.62 38.38 -14.10
N GLY A 886 9.92 38.44 -14.33
CA GLY A 886 10.95 38.24 -13.30
C GLY A 886 11.10 39.47 -12.39
N GLY A 887 12.12 39.46 -11.52
CA GLY A 887 12.26 40.44 -10.42
C GLY A 887 12.42 41.89 -10.91
N THR A 888 13.01 42.07 -12.09
CA THR A 888 13.25 43.39 -12.71
C THR A 888 12.14 43.85 -13.68
N GLY A 889 11.12 43.03 -13.92
CA GLY A 889 10.03 43.31 -14.87
C GLY A 889 10.40 43.26 -16.36
N ARG A 890 11.69 43.04 -16.70
CA ARG A 890 12.19 42.90 -18.10
C ARG A 890 12.53 41.46 -18.48
N SER A 891 12.67 40.58 -17.49
CA SER A 891 12.92 39.15 -17.63
C SER A 891 11.61 38.36 -17.58
N LEU A 892 11.61 37.13 -18.10
CA LEU A 892 10.47 36.21 -18.07
C LEU A 892 10.89 34.89 -17.43
N ALA A 893 10.02 34.32 -16.61
CA ALA A 893 10.26 33.04 -15.97
C ALA A 893 8.96 32.24 -15.82
N TRP A 894 9.07 30.98 -15.42
CA TRP A 894 7.92 30.08 -15.29
C TRP A 894 7.80 29.53 -13.87
N PRO A 895 6.68 29.79 -13.18
CA PRO A 895 6.48 29.26 -11.84
C PRO A 895 6.29 27.74 -11.90
N HIS A 896 6.84 27.03 -10.91
CA HIS A 896 6.66 25.60 -10.79
C HIS A 896 5.50 25.29 -9.83
N HIS A 897 4.51 24.53 -10.29
CA HIS A 897 3.27 24.31 -9.52
C HIS A 897 3.36 23.19 -8.46
N ARG A 898 4.41 22.36 -8.47
CA ARG A 898 4.60 21.21 -7.55
C ARG A 898 5.83 21.27 -6.65
N ILE A 899 6.77 22.17 -6.93
CA ILE A 899 8.05 22.26 -6.21
C ILE A 899 8.00 23.58 -5.50
N ASP A 900 8.09 23.54 -4.18
CA ASP A 900 8.15 24.76 -3.38
C ASP A 900 9.48 25.47 -3.65
N SER A 901 9.37 26.74 -4.04
CA SER A 901 10.51 27.54 -4.46
C SER A 901 10.23 29.01 -4.23
N ALA A 902 11.23 29.73 -3.71
CA ALA A 902 11.09 31.17 -3.43
C ALA A 902 11.01 32.01 -4.72
N ARG A 903 11.51 31.48 -5.84
CA ARG A 903 11.51 32.07 -7.18
C ARG A 903 11.37 30.96 -8.22
N PRO A 904 10.91 31.27 -9.44
CA PRO A 904 10.94 30.35 -10.58
C PRO A 904 12.28 29.60 -10.70
N LEU A 905 12.24 28.30 -11.00
CA LEU A 905 13.44 27.47 -10.97
C LEU A 905 14.38 27.75 -12.15
N THR A 906 15.68 27.63 -11.90
CA THR A 906 16.73 27.54 -12.93
C THR A 906 16.98 26.07 -13.32
N GLY A 907 17.75 25.82 -14.38
CA GLY A 907 18.09 24.45 -14.81
C GLY A 907 17.24 23.91 -15.95
N PHE A 908 17.62 22.72 -16.44
CA PHE A 908 17.04 22.14 -17.66
C PHE A 908 15.78 21.31 -17.40
N ALA A 909 15.75 20.50 -16.34
CA ALA A 909 14.65 19.58 -16.10
C ALA A 909 13.35 20.31 -15.71
N HIS A 910 13.42 21.11 -14.65
CA HIS A 910 12.26 21.75 -14.02
C HIS A 910 12.24 23.29 -14.17
N GLY A 911 13.25 23.87 -14.82
CA GLY A 911 13.51 25.30 -14.80
C GLY A 911 13.49 26.00 -16.15
N THR A 912 13.78 27.30 -16.10
CA THR A 912 13.74 28.23 -17.24
C THR A 912 14.60 27.77 -18.42
N ALA A 913 15.79 27.21 -18.20
CA ALA A 913 16.69 26.84 -19.30
C ALA A 913 16.10 25.76 -20.22
N GLY A 914 15.39 24.76 -19.66
CA GLY A 914 14.71 23.74 -20.47
C GLY A 914 13.54 24.33 -21.27
N ILE A 915 12.76 25.22 -20.65
CA ILE A 915 11.61 25.87 -21.28
C ILE A 915 12.05 26.79 -22.42
N VAL A 916 13.10 27.59 -22.21
CA VAL A 916 13.71 28.44 -23.23
C VAL A 916 14.24 27.60 -24.39
N THR A 917 14.87 26.46 -24.11
CA THR A 917 15.32 25.53 -25.16
C THR A 917 14.14 25.07 -26.01
N ALA A 918 13.04 24.64 -25.39
CA ALA A 918 11.82 24.23 -26.11
C ALA A 918 11.25 25.38 -26.96
N LEU A 919 11.13 26.59 -26.40
CA LEU A 919 10.61 27.77 -27.12
C LEU A 919 11.47 28.15 -28.33
N ALA A 920 12.80 28.08 -28.21
CA ALA A 920 13.70 28.38 -29.31
C ALA A 920 13.55 27.37 -30.47
N ARG A 921 13.30 26.09 -30.16
CA ARG A 921 13.00 25.08 -31.19
C ARG A 921 11.60 25.26 -31.78
N LEU A 922 10.60 25.58 -30.96
CA LEU A 922 9.23 25.84 -31.40
C LEU A 922 9.10 27.05 -32.34
N ALA A 923 10.01 28.02 -32.25
CA ALA A 923 9.97 29.22 -33.07
C ALA A 923 9.97 28.95 -34.59
N SER A 924 10.53 27.81 -35.04
CA SER A 924 10.50 27.43 -36.46
C SER A 924 9.10 27.02 -36.95
N VAL A 925 8.32 26.35 -36.10
CA VAL A 925 6.96 25.87 -36.44
C VAL A 925 5.84 26.79 -35.95
N ALA A 926 6.17 27.76 -35.10
CA ALA A 926 5.25 28.70 -34.46
C ALA A 926 5.77 30.16 -34.45
N PRO A 927 6.20 30.74 -35.60
CA PRO A 927 6.86 32.05 -35.62
C PRO A 927 5.99 33.22 -35.14
N GLY A 928 4.65 33.08 -35.15
CA GLY A 928 3.70 34.11 -34.71
C GLY A 928 3.31 34.07 -33.23
N GLU A 929 3.77 33.10 -32.44
CA GLU A 929 3.31 32.89 -31.06
C GLU A 929 4.16 33.64 -30.00
N GLY A 930 5.14 34.44 -30.42
CA GLY A 930 5.99 35.21 -29.50
C GLY A 930 7.16 34.43 -28.88
N CYS A 931 7.50 33.26 -29.41
CA CYS A 931 8.56 32.39 -28.89
C CYS A 931 9.91 33.10 -28.75
N ALA A 932 10.34 33.87 -29.75
CA ALA A 932 11.64 34.56 -29.73
C ALA A 932 11.74 35.60 -28.59
N ALA A 933 10.65 36.32 -28.31
CA ALA A 933 10.60 37.26 -27.20
C ALA A 933 10.65 36.53 -25.84
N ALA A 934 9.94 35.40 -25.73
CA ALA A 934 9.99 34.56 -24.53
C ALA A 934 11.38 33.95 -24.28
N VAL A 935 12.09 33.54 -25.35
CA VAL A 935 13.49 33.09 -25.29
C VAL A 935 14.39 34.20 -24.75
N ALA A 936 14.31 35.40 -25.32
CA ALA A 936 15.10 36.55 -24.87
C ALA A 936 14.82 36.89 -23.39
N GLY A 937 13.55 36.88 -22.98
CA GLY A 937 13.13 37.14 -21.60
C GLY A 937 13.60 36.08 -20.60
N GLY A 938 13.56 34.80 -20.98
CA GLY A 938 14.06 33.69 -20.15
C GLY A 938 15.58 33.71 -20.00
N LEU A 939 16.31 34.01 -21.07
CA LEU A 939 17.76 34.23 -20.98
C LEU A 939 18.10 35.42 -20.07
N ALA A 940 17.34 36.52 -20.16
CA ALA A 940 17.51 37.66 -19.27
C ALA A 940 17.24 37.30 -17.80
N TYR A 941 16.29 36.39 -17.52
CA TYR A 941 16.07 35.86 -16.18
C TYR A 941 17.28 35.10 -15.65
N ASP A 942 17.82 34.18 -16.43
CA ASP A 942 18.99 33.40 -16.04
C ASP A 942 20.22 34.31 -15.81
N THR A 943 20.38 35.39 -16.58
CA THR A 943 21.41 36.42 -16.34
C THR A 943 21.14 37.21 -15.05
N GLU A 944 19.88 37.58 -14.79
CA GLU A 944 19.47 38.35 -13.60
C GLU A 944 19.77 37.58 -12.30
N VAL A 945 19.59 36.26 -12.31
CA VAL A 945 19.78 35.42 -11.11
C VAL A 945 21.17 34.82 -10.98
N PHE A 946 22.02 34.98 -11.99
CA PHE A 946 23.38 34.44 -11.97
C PHE A 946 24.21 35.08 -10.86
N ASP A 947 24.84 34.26 -10.02
CA ASP A 947 25.75 34.73 -8.97
C ASP A 947 27.19 34.72 -9.50
N ALA A 948 27.74 35.91 -9.70
CA ALA A 948 29.10 36.08 -10.20
C ALA A 948 30.19 35.62 -9.20
N GLY A 949 29.91 35.68 -7.89
CA GLY A 949 30.83 35.26 -6.84
C GLY A 949 30.93 33.73 -6.75
N ALA A 950 29.79 33.04 -6.85
CA ALA A 950 29.75 31.58 -6.96
C ALA A 950 30.10 31.08 -8.37
N GLY A 951 30.00 31.96 -9.38
CA GLY A 951 30.11 31.62 -10.79
C GLY A 951 29.07 30.57 -11.20
N ASN A 952 27.85 30.64 -10.67
CA ASN A 952 26.82 29.62 -10.87
C ASN A 952 25.39 30.21 -10.71
N TRP A 953 24.39 29.44 -11.11
CA TRP A 953 22.98 29.76 -10.93
C TRP A 953 22.44 29.16 -9.62
N PRO A 954 21.72 29.94 -8.80
CA PRO A 954 21.13 29.45 -7.57
C PRO A 954 20.09 28.35 -7.79
N ASP A 955 20.01 27.42 -6.84
CA ASP A 955 18.91 26.47 -6.68
C ASP A 955 17.87 27.06 -5.72
N PHE A 956 16.70 27.43 -6.24
CA PHE A 956 15.65 28.12 -5.49
C PHE A 956 14.69 27.19 -4.74
N ARG A 957 14.92 25.87 -4.74
CA ARG A 957 14.08 24.92 -4.00
C ARG A 957 14.21 25.15 -2.49
N GLY A 958 13.07 25.12 -1.78
CA GLY A 958 13.06 25.30 -0.32
C GLY A 958 13.91 24.27 0.44
N GLU A 959 13.99 23.05 -0.10
CA GLU A 959 14.76 21.92 0.47
C GLU A 959 16.07 21.65 -0.29
N ALA A 960 16.63 22.65 -0.98
CA ALA A 960 17.87 22.46 -1.74
C ALA A 960 19.03 22.03 -0.80
N PRO A 961 19.71 20.89 -1.06
CA PRO A 961 20.88 20.46 -0.29
C PRO A 961 22.06 21.44 -0.32
N SER A 962 22.11 22.30 -1.34
CA SER A 962 23.14 23.31 -1.52
C SER A 962 22.56 24.48 -2.33
N PRO A 963 22.95 25.74 -2.05
CA PRO A 963 22.46 26.91 -2.76
C PRO A 963 22.85 26.93 -4.25
N PHE A 964 23.88 26.16 -4.64
CA PHE A 964 24.36 26.11 -6.02
C PHE A 964 24.61 24.65 -6.44
N ARG A 965 24.17 24.31 -7.65
CA ARG A 965 24.22 22.94 -8.18
C ARG A 965 24.89 22.91 -9.55
N SER A 966 25.45 21.76 -9.91
CA SER A 966 26.11 21.54 -11.21
C SER A 966 25.68 20.21 -11.80
N LEU A 967 24.37 20.07 -12.03
CA LEU A 967 23.73 18.84 -12.52
C LEU A 967 22.87 19.15 -13.74
N TRP A 968 22.45 18.11 -14.47
CA TRP A 968 21.51 18.28 -15.59
C TRP A 968 20.15 18.79 -15.09
N CYS A 969 19.61 18.18 -14.02
CA CYS A 969 18.28 18.54 -13.52
C CYS A 969 18.22 19.96 -12.95
N HIS A 970 19.16 20.30 -12.07
CA HIS A 970 19.26 21.59 -11.39
C HIS A 970 20.71 22.10 -11.45
N GLY A 971 20.90 23.27 -12.07
CA GLY A 971 22.15 24.01 -12.04
C GLY A 971 22.99 23.96 -13.32
N ALA A 972 24.29 24.20 -13.15
CA ALA A 972 25.20 24.64 -14.21
C ALA A 972 25.25 23.73 -15.44
N ALA A 973 25.27 22.41 -15.26
CA ALA A 973 25.48 21.48 -16.38
C ALA A 973 24.30 21.52 -17.36
N GLY A 974 23.06 21.42 -16.87
CA GLY A 974 21.86 21.50 -17.72
C GLY A 974 21.71 22.88 -18.39
N ILE A 975 22.05 23.96 -17.67
CA ILE A 975 22.05 25.32 -18.22
C ILE A 975 23.09 25.43 -19.33
N GLY A 976 24.33 24.97 -19.10
CA GLY A 976 25.38 24.99 -20.12
C GLY A 976 25.03 24.20 -21.38
N MET A 977 24.36 23.04 -21.23
CA MET A 977 23.88 22.26 -22.38
C MET A 977 22.80 23.03 -23.16
N SER A 978 21.84 23.65 -22.47
CA SER A 978 20.85 24.54 -23.09
C SER A 978 21.53 25.65 -23.90
N ARG A 979 22.54 26.32 -23.33
CA ARG A 979 23.24 27.42 -24.02
C ARG A 979 23.94 26.98 -25.29
N LEU A 980 24.61 25.83 -25.29
CA LEU A 980 25.21 25.30 -26.51
C LEU A 980 24.17 24.88 -27.55
N ASP A 981 23.02 24.31 -27.13
CA ASP A 981 21.93 23.95 -28.04
C ASP A 981 21.23 25.17 -28.65
N LEU A 982 21.22 26.31 -27.94
CA LEU A 982 20.57 27.54 -28.37
C LEU A 982 21.33 28.31 -29.46
N ILE A 983 22.63 28.09 -29.63
CA ILE A 983 23.45 28.83 -30.59
C ILE A 983 22.92 28.66 -32.03
N GLY A 984 22.61 29.77 -32.69
CA GLY A 984 22.11 29.78 -34.07
C GLY A 984 20.61 29.48 -34.19
N ARG A 985 19.86 29.49 -33.08
CA ARG A 985 18.40 29.32 -33.07
C ARG A 985 17.66 30.67 -33.03
N PRO A 986 16.40 30.73 -33.48
CA PRO A 986 15.61 31.96 -33.42
C PRO A 986 15.54 32.55 -32.00
N GLY A 987 15.70 33.88 -31.90
CA GLY A 987 15.73 34.59 -30.62
C GLY A 987 17.10 34.65 -29.95
N THR A 988 18.16 34.15 -30.61
CA THR A 988 19.54 34.15 -30.11
C THR A 988 20.53 34.92 -30.99
N ASP A 989 20.05 35.57 -32.04
CA ASP A 989 20.87 36.29 -33.01
C ASP A 989 21.75 37.34 -32.31
N GLY A 990 23.07 37.28 -32.56
CA GLY A 990 24.05 38.19 -31.96
C GLY A 990 24.42 37.88 -30.50
N ARG A 991 23.94 36.77 -29.92
CA ARG A 991 24.24 36.32 -28.56
C ARG A 991 25.13 35.07 -28.52
N GLU A 992 25.70 34.64 -29.64
CA GLU A 992 26.45 33.39 -29.76
C GLU A 992 27.70 33.36 -28.86
N ALA A 993 28.37 34.50 -28.71
CA ALA A 993 29.53 34.65 -27.83
C ALA A 993 29.12 34.61 -26.35
N GLU A 994 27.98 35.23 -26.00
CA GLU A 994 27.40 35.25 -24.65
C GLU A 994 26.98 33.84 -24.22
N LEU A 995 26.16 33.17 -25.04
CA LEU A 995 25.70 31.80 -24.78
C LEU A 995 26.87 30.83 -24.61
N ALA A 996 27.91 30.96 -25.45
CA ALA A 996 29.09 30.14 -25.32
C ALA A 996 29.87 30.46 -24.03
N ALA A 997 29.99 31.72 -23.64
CA ALA A 997 30.63 32.11 -22.39
C ALA A 997 29.87 31.52 -21.18
N ASP A 998 28.54 31.61 -21.16
CA ASP A 998 27.68 30.99 -20.14
C ASP A 998 27.91 29.48 -20.04
N ALA A 999 27.96 28.79 -21.19
CA ALA A 999 28.25 27.36 -21.22
C ALA A 999 29.64 27.03 -20.64
N MET A 1000 30.64 27.87 -20.91
CA MET A 1000 31.99 27.68 -20.39
C MET A 1000 32.10 27.96 -18.89
N VAL A 1001 31.26 28.84 -18.33
CA VAL A 1001 31.17 29.05 -16.87
C VAL A 1001 30.80 27.76 -16.15
N ALA A 1002 29.90 26.95 -16.72
CA ALA A 1002 29.52 25.66 -16.16
C ALA A 1002 30.66 24.62 -16.13
N LEU A 1003 31.72 24.81 -16.94
CA LEU A 1003 32.88 23.92 -17.02
C LEU A 1003 34.04 24.30 -16.08
N ARG A 1004 33.98 25.46 -15.43
CA ARG A 1004 35.05 25.98 -14.54
C ARG A 1004 35.16 25.17 -13.24
N PRO A 1005 36.35 25.05 -12.63
CA PRO A 1005 36.52 24.46 -11.29
C PRO A 1005 35.78 25.26 -10.21
N ASP A 1006 35.40 24.61 -9.10
CA ASP A 1006 34.79 25.31 -7.96
C ASP A 1006 35.81 26.18 -7.22
N ALA A 1007 35.48 27.46 -7.00
CA ALA A 1007 36.38 28.45 -6.39
C ALA A 1007 36.50 28.33 -4.84
N THR A 1008 35.77 27.42 -4.21
CA THR A 1008 35.57 27.40 -2.74
C THR A 1008 36.41 26.36 -1.98
N GLY A 1009 37.24 25.55 -2.65
CA GLY A 1009 38.10 24.56 -2.01
C GLY A 1009 39.50 25.09 -1.68
N HIS A 1010 39.78 25.31 -0.39
CA HIS A 1010 41.14 25.49 0.13
C HIS A 1010 41.90 24.16 0.07
N GLU A 1011 42.49 23.82 -1.08
CA GLU A 1011 43.68 22.96 -1.21
C GLU A 1011 44.09 22.92 -2.70
N ALA A 1012 45.19 23.61 -3.02
CA ALA A 1012 45.64 23.88 -4.37
C ALA A 1012 46.26 22.66 -5.12
N ASP A 1013 46.06 21.43 -4.65
CA ASP A 1013 46.78 20.25 -5.14
C ASP A 1013 45.90 19.07 -5.62
N THR A 1014 44.58 19.24 -5.68
CA THR A 1014 43.70 18.31 -6.42
C THR A 1014 42.70 19.08 -7.26
N GLU A 1015 42.79 18.92 -8.58
CA GLU A 1015 41.90 19.49 -9.59
C GLU A 1015 40.49 18.83 -9.50
N ALA A 1016 39.77 19.04 -8.40
CA ALA A 1016 38.41 18.55 -8.22
C ALA A 1016 37.46 19.31 -9.15
N HIS A 1017 37.14 18.72 -10.29
CA HIS A 1017 36.26 19.35 -11.28
C HIS A 1017 34.80 19.43 -10.79
N ARG A 1018 34.17 20.61 -10.99
CA ARG A 1018 32.75 20.92 -10.70
C ARG A 1018 31.73 19.91 -11.26
N LEU A 1019 32.10 19.15 -12.30
CA LEU A 1019 31.21 18.26 -13.05
C LEU A 1019 31.32 16.77 -12.67
N THR A 1020 32.36 16.34 -11.95
CA THR A 1020 32.62 14.92 -11.62
C THR A 1020 32.86 14.70 -10.13
N GLY A 1021 32.57 13.51 -9.61
CA GLY A 1021 32.70 13.18 -8.20
C GLY A 1021 31.42 13.40 -7.39
N ARG A 1022 30.26 13.45 -8.07
CA ARG A 1022 28.96 13.80 -7.47
C ARG A 1022 28.25 12.63 -6.78
N GLY A 1023 28.95 11.59 -6.37
CA GLY A 1023 28.38 10.47 -5.60
C GLY A 1023 27.48 9.49 -6.38
N SER A 1024 27.26 9.74 -7.68
CA SER A 1024 26.43 8.93 -8.60
C SER A 1024 26.99 9.00 -10.03
N ASP A 1025 26.77 7.95 -10.83
CA ASP A 1025 27.10 7.89 -12.26
C ASP A 1025 25.87 8.10 -13.17
N SER A 1026 24.71 8.42 -12.60
CA SER A 1026 23.45 8.58 -13.35
C SER A 1026 23.41 9.76 -14.34
N MET A 1027 22.41 9.76 -15.22
CA MET A 1027 22.20 10.83 -16.21
C MET A 1027 21.56 12.09 -15.60
N CYS A 1028 20.64 11.97 -14.64
CA CYS A 1028 19.89 13.10 -14.11
C CYS A 1028 20.76 13.99 -13.20
N HIS A 1029 21.47 13.35 -12.28
CA HIS A 1029 22.23 13.99 -11.21
C HIS A 1029 23.49 13.19 -10.87
N GLY A 1030 24.19 12.73 -11.91
CA GLY A 1030 25.45 12.01 -11.77
C GLY A 1030 26.48 12.47 -12.80
N ASP A 1031 27.67 11.88 -12.69
CA ASP A 1031 28.83 12.31 -13.45
C ASP A 1031 28.64 12.12 -14.96
N LEU A 1032 28.02 11.01 -15.40
CA LEU A 1032 27.82 10.76 -16.83
C LEU A 1032 26.87 11.78 -17.46
N GLY A 1033 25.81 12.18 -16.77
CA GLY A 1033 24.93 13.25 -17.25
C GLY A 1033 25.67 14.55 -17.49
N ASN A 1034 26.55 14.92 -16.56
CA ASN A 1034 27.37 16.13 -16.67
C ASN A 1034 28.40 16.07 -17.81
N LEU A 1035 28.92 14.89 -18.12
CA LEU A 1035 29.88 14.70 -19.22
C LEU A 1035 29.28 14.95 -20.60
N GLU A 1036 27.94 14.97 -20.76
CA GLU A 1036 27.29 15.42 -22.01
C GLU A 1036 27.67 16.87 -22.35
N LEU A 1037 27.81 17.75 -21.35
CA LEU A 1037 28.26 19.14 -21.59
C LEU A 1037 29.70 19.17 -22.12
N VAL A 1038 30.57 18.31 -21.60
CA VAL A 1038 31.95 18.19 -22.07
C VAL A 1038 31.98 17.69 -23.51
N LEU A 1039 31.17 16.68 -23.84
CA LEU A 1039 31.02 16.17 -25.21
C LEU A 1039 30.56 17.28 -26.17
N LEU A 1040 29.53 18.04 -25.82
CA LEU A 1040 29.03 19.14 -26.65
C LEU A 1040 30.07 20.24 -26.83
N ALA A 1041 30.80 20.60 -25.77
CA ALA A 1041 31.84 21.63 -25.82
C ALA A 1041 33.06 21.20 -26.67
N GLU A 1042 33.50 19.94 -26.59
CA GLU A 1042 34.56 19.41 -27.46
C GLU A 1042 34.11 19.41 -28.93
N ARG A 1043 32.89 18.92 -29.21
CA ARG A 1043 32.36 18.84 -30.58
C ARG A 1043 32.12 20.20 -31.22
N THR A 1044 31.77 21.22 -30.44
CA THR A 1044 31.60 22.59 -30.92
C THR A 1044 32.93 23.38 -30.96
N GLY A 1045 34.06 22.73 -30.68
CA GLY A 1045 35.40 23.34 -30.69
C GLY A 1045 35.63 24.37 -29.58
N ARG A 1046 34.80 24.37 -28.53
CA ARG A 1046 34.86 25.35 -27.44
C ARG A 1046 35.89 24.99 -26.37
N ILE A 1047 36.21 23.70 -26.25
CA ILE A 1047 37.31 23.19 -25.40
C ILE A 1047 38.19 22.21 -26.18
N ARG A 1048 39.40 21.95 -25.67
CA ARG A 1048 40.33 20.99 -26.31
C ARG A 1048 39.76 19.56 -26.22
N PRO A 1049 39.88 18.76 -27.31
CA PRO A 1049 39.44 17.38 -27.31
C PRO A 1049 40.24 16.51 -26.35
N GLY A 1050 39.61 15.45 -25.83
CA GLY A 1050 40.24 14.40 -25.03
C GLY A 1050 40.03 14.52 -23.52
N ARG A 1051 39.42 15.61 -23.03
CA ARG A 1051 39.01 15.71 -21.62
C ARG A 1051 37.92 14.67 -21.31
N LEU A 1052 36.95 14.51 -22.21
CA LEU A 1052 35.87 13.55 -22.08
C LEU A 1052 36.39 12.11 -21.90
N MET A 1053 37.24 11.65 -22.82
CA MET A 1053 37.76 10.27 -22.80
C MET A 1053 38.64 9.98 -21.61
N ARG A 1054 39.32 10.99 -21.05
CA ARG A 1054 40.06 10.85 -19.79
C ARG A 1054 39.11 10.62 -18.61
N SER A 1055 38.09 11.47 -18.46
CA SER A 1055 37.09 11.31 -17.38
C SER A 1055 36.37 9.97 -17.46
N LEU A 1056 36.08 9.49 -18.67
CA LEU A 1056 35.48 8.17 -18.88
C LEU A 1056 36.42 7.02 -18.54
N GLY A 1057 37.73 7.15 -18.81
CA GLY A 1057 38.73 6.15 -18.42
C GLY A 1057 38.80 5.96 -16.90
N GLU A 1058 38.79 7.06 -16.15
CA GLU A 1058 38.73 7.03 -14.69
C GLU A 1058 37.44 6.38 -14.17
N LYS A 1059 36.32 6.58 -14.88
CA LYS A 1059 35.02 6.01 -14.51
C LYS A 1059 34.95 4.51 -14.77
N LEU A 1060 35.48 4.05 -15.89
CA LEU A 1060 35.58 2.61 -16.17
C LEU A 1060 36.43 1.90 -15.12
N ASP A 1061 37.55 2.50 -14.71
CA ASP A 1061 38.41 1.92 -13.66
C ASP A 1061 37.71 1.88 -12.31
N ALA A 1062 36.99 2.94 -11.94
CA ALA A 1062 36.20 2.97 -10.71
C ALA A 1062 35.07 1.92 -10.72
N ALA A 1063 34.35 1.78 -11.84
CA ALA A 1063 33.27 0.81 -11.98
C ALA A 1063 33.79 -0.65 -11.95
N ALA A 1064 34.98 -0.91 -12.49
CA ALA A 1064 35.60 -2.24 -12.43
C ALA A 1064 35.97 -2.66 -10.98
N GLU A 1065 36.18 -1.71 -10.07
CA GLU A 1065 36.50 -1.98 -8.66
C GLU A 1065 35.26 -2.08 -7.76
N GLY A 1066 34.17 -1.38 -8.09
CA GLY A 1066 33.04 -1.18 -7.16
C GLY A 1066 31.64 -1.13 -7.77
N ASP A 1067 31.47 -1.58 -9.02
CA ASP A 1067 30.27 -1.45 -9.84
C ASP A 1067 29.85 0.02 -10.12
N TRP A 1068 28.86 0.20 -11.00
CA TRP A 1068 28.28 1.50 -11.32
C TRP A 1068 27.38 2.00 -10.20
N VAL A 1069 27.47 3.29 -9.86
CA VAL A 1069 26.64 3.88 -8.81
C VAL A 1069 25.39 4.52 -9.40
N CYS A 1070 24.23 3.93 -9.17
CA CYS A 1070 22.96 4.51 -9.60
C CYS A 1070 22.57 5.73 -8.74
N GLY A 1071 21.78 6.63 -9.34
CA GLY A 1071 21.25 7.85 -8.70
C GLY A 1071 19.97 7.63 -7.91
N SER A 1072 19.70 6.41 -7.44
CA SER A 1072 18.63 6.15 -6.47
C SER A 1072 19.11 6.58 -5.07
N PRO A 1073 18.21 6.96 -4.15
CA PRO A 1073 18.62 7.39 -2.80
C PRO A 1073 19.52 6.34 -2.11
N THR A 1074 19.14 5.07 -2.19
CA THR A 1074 19.89 3.92 -1.67
C THR A 1074 21.22 3.62 -2.38
N ARG A 1075 21.52 4.30 -3.50
CA ARG A 1075 22.57 3.95 -4.47
C ARG A 1075 22.52 2.50 -4.96
N SER A 1076 21.39 1.83 -4.75
CA SER A 1076 21.18 0.46 -5.17
C SER A 1076 21.00 0.40 -6.68
N GLU A 1077 21.31 -0.75 -7.25
CA GLU A 1077 21.08 -1.02 -8.66
C GLU A 1077 19.61 -0.79 -9.06
N THR A 1078 19.39 0.10 -10.03
CA THR A 1078 18.07 0.34 -10.65
C THR A 1078 18.20 0.30 -12.16
N PRO A 1079 17.24 -0.26 -12.91
CA PRO A 1079 17.41 -0.47 -14.35
C PRO A 1079 17.04 0.76 -15.21
N GLY A 1080 16.36 1.76 -14.63
CA GLY A 1080 15.83 2.92 -15.36
C GLY A 1080 16.87 3.80 -16.05
N LEU A 1081 16.39 4.77 -16.86
CA LEU A 1081 17.27 5.63 -17.65
C LEU A 1081 17.90 6.73 -16.81
N MET A 1082 17.12 7.66 -16.27
CA MET A 1082 17.63 8.91 -15.71
C MET A 1082 18.41 8.72 -14.41
N THR A 1083 18.07 7.70 -13.62
CA THR A 1083 18.71 7.39 -12.33
C THR A 1083 19.40 6.04 -12.29
N GLY A 1084 19.31 5.23 -13.35
CA GLY A 1084 19.71 3.83 -13.32
C GLY A 1084 20.72 3.42 -14.38
N LEU A 1085 20.93 2.10 -14.46
CA LEU A 1085 21.86 1.42 -15.34
C LEU A 1085 21.62 1.74 -16.82
N ALA A 1086 20.36 1.78 -17.28
CA ALA A 1086 20.09 2.05 -18.69
C ALA A 1086 20.63 3.42 -19.13
N GLY A 1087 20.60 4.44 -18.26
CA GLY A 1087 21.18 5.74 -18.59
C GLY A 1087 22.70 5.75 -18.56
N VAL A 1088 23.31 5.03 -17.62
CA VAL A 1088 24.76 4.83 -17.60
C VAL A 1088 25.20 4.22 -18.94
N GLY A 1089 24.58 3.11 -19.34
CA GLY A 1089 24.85 2.46 -20.61
C GLY A 1089 24.57 3.35 -21.81
N HIS A 1090 23.45 4.08 -21.81
CA HIS A 1090 23.09 4.99 -22.90
C HIS A 1090 24.12 6.12 -23.06
N GLN A 1091 24.58 6.71 -21.95
CA GLN A 1091 25.55 7.79 -22.00
C GLN A 1091 26.95 7.31 -22.43
N LEU A 1092 27.34 6.08 -22.06
CA LEU A 1092 28.55 5.46 -22.60
C LEU A 1092 28.47 5.28 -24.12
N LEU A 1093 27.34 4.79 -24.64
CA LEU A 1093 27.10 4.72 -26.09
C LEU A 1093 27.12 6.09 -26.75
N ARG A 1094 26.51 7.09 -26.10
CA ARG A 1094 26.50 8.49 -26.55
C ARG A 1094 27.90 9.06 -26.69
N CYS A 1095 28.77 8.82 -25.71
CA CYS A 1095 30.15 9.27 -25.76
C CYS A 1095 31.00 8.49 -26.78
N ALA A 1096 30.73 7.19 -26.96
CA ALA A 1096 31.46 6.33 -27.90
C ALA A 1096 31.11 6.60 -29.37
N CYS A 1097 29.82 6.79 -29.65
CA CYS A 1097 29.28 6.91 -31.02
C CYS A 1097 28.36 8.13 -31.15
N PRO A 1098 28.87 9.37 -30.95
CA PRO A 1098 28.04 10.55 -30.83
C PRO A 1098 27.33 10.98 -32.15
N ASP A 1099 27.73 10.43 -33.30
CA ASP A 1099 27.03 10.63 -34.57
C ASP A 1099 25.92 9.60 -34.84
N GLN A 1100 25.83 8.56 -34.00
CA GLN A 1100 24.82 7.50 -34.11
C GLN A 1100 23.87 7.50 -32.91
N VAL A 1101 24.21 8.19 -31.82
CA VAL A 1101 23.42 8.27 -30.59
C VAL A 1101 23.06 9.73 -30.30
N PRO A 1102 21.79 10.13 -30.49
CA PRO A 1102 21.28 11.45 -30.15
C PRO A 1102 21.33 11.72 -28.65
N SER A 1103 21.36 13.01 -28.30
CA SER A 1103 21.29 13.43 -26.90
C SER A 1103 19.86 13.30 -26.37
N VAL A 1104 19.62 12.33 -25.50
CA VAL A 1104 18.33 12.21 -24.79
C VAL A 1104 18.16 13.32 -23.75
N LEU A 1105 19.25 13.79 -23.15
CA LEU A 1105 19.23 14.92 -22.19
C LEU A 1105 18.75 16.23 -22.82
N LEU A 1106 18.90 16.37 -24.15
CA LEU A 1106 18.41 17.50 -24.95
C LEU A 1106 17.20 17.12 -25.84
N LEU A 1107 16.63 15.92 -25.67
CA LEU A 1107 15.54 15.37 -26.47
C LEU A 1107 15.74 15.56 -27.98
N HIS A 1108 16.93 15.22 -28.48
CA HIS A 1108 17.20 15.27 -29.92
C HIS A 1108 16.37 14.22 -30.67
N PRO A 1109 15.97 14.51 -31.93
CA PRO A 1109 15.19 13.58 -32.73
C PRO A 1109 15.97 12.29 -33.05
N PRO A 1110 15.27 11.22 -33.45
CA PRO A 1110 15.89 10.09 -34.12
C PRO A 1110 16.70 10.55 -35.34
N LEU A 1111 17.89 10.00 -35.53
CA LEU A 1111 18.70 10.28 -36.73
C LEU A 1111 18.15 9.52 -37.93
N PRO A 1112 18.22 10.10 -39.15
CA PRO A 1112 17.95 9.36 -40.38
C PRO A 1112 18.96 8.21 -40.53
N ASP A 1113 18.51 7.08 -41.08
CA ASP A 1113 19.38 5.91 -41.26
C ASP A 1113 20.44 6.25 -42.32
N HIS A 1114 21.70 6.36 -41.89
CA HIS A 1114 22.84 6.41 -42.80
C HIS A 1114 23.19 4.97 -43.17
N SER A 1115 22.44 4.42 -44.13
CA SER A 1115 22.80 3.16 -44.80
C SER A 1115 24.07 3.33 -45.63
#